data_AF-A0A197JQM1-F1
#
_entry.id   AF-A0A197JQM1-F1
#
_cell.length_a   1.000
_cell.length_b   1.000
_cell.length_c   1.000
_cell.angle_alpha   90.00
_cell.angle_beta   90.00
_cell.angle_gamma   90.00
#
_symmetry.space_group_name_H-M   'P 1'
#
loop_
_entity.id
_entity.type
_entity.pdbx_description
1 polymer ?
#
loop_
_entity_poly.entity_id
_entity_poly.type
_entity_poly.pdbx_seq_one_letter_code
_entity_poly.pdbx_strand_id
1 'polypeptide(L)'
;MVTTLATLTLAEWTGILFDCVLFELSGKYASDNNECNIANISNALLIAWRIHERFPHLFTCPFDNSISKTDLILANIKQYINTTRRYTYSIFSRQLSVGTRLVPCRINKQGASIKEFVSLPVLSPLDTQVFLDRYAALVPSQYHDGFSILVLHLRDTWWKHKGSGGLNCFLSNGMEGVTKLSRRHNDKKRDRPTNTRFPPGELERLRLAARKLEFDAKEQQCQALVRLETFRDEQQEKRQQDTLRIRQERLEAERLEAERLEAERLEAERLEAERLEVERLELEQLETERMQRQRLSKERKKKEIKQTRELKRLQTLIKELEEKRPQDEDELLIIQEQLVAIRLEEQGILAENQEKKDRNQRVESIESYLKKLRASVECPYTKYKEANALRQMLQEKLRQYTNTSTITVHLFGSFESGLCCISSDADFTVNNFVQPFHGRNPIEELAKALRWAECQSVTTIANARVPIVKFTAQGFKCDMSMEQPMGVLNSKLISTYRRIDKRFLTLWFAIKRIASRHEILSGSDGYLSSYSLALMLIVFLQDVTSPAILSRLQQQHRSRIEQHNINDYNCSFDHDWRRYRASAQINTKRSAQLLIDFCQFYGYTFDYATQEVNPCLGVIKARSYEPPPRSEWDQRPKDWLLCVLDPFVVGRNVAGNCCSNNVAEIQQCFQAAFDALSAGDVRTAFKLKKPFKAPIN
;
A
#
# COMPACT_ATOMS: atom_id res chain seq x y z
N MET A 1 -8.38 16.66 48.37
CA MET A 1 -8.96 18.03 48.51
C MET A 1 -9.12 18.62 47.11
N VAL A 2 -10.21 18.27 46.42
CA VAL A 2 -10.57 18.74 45.06
C VAL A 2 -11.78 19.68 45.16
N THR A 3 -11.83 20.55 46.17
CA THR A 3 -12.97 21.46 46.36
C THR A 3 -12.53 22.86 46.73
N THR A 4 -11.36 23.30 46.26
CA THR A 4 -10.93 24.68 46.50
C THR A 4 -10.26 25.35 45.30
N LEU A 5 -10.49 24.86 44.08
CA LEU A 5 -10.25 25.63 42.85
C LEU A 5 -11.36 25.41 41.80
N ALA A 6 -12.58 25.13 42.26
CA ALA A 6 -13.79 25.17 41.42
C ALA A 6 -14.76 26.27 41.87
N THR A 7 -14.25 27.25 42.64
CA THR A 7 -15.03 28.36 43.18
C THR A 7 -14.40 29.69 42.83
N LEU A 8 -13.74 29.80 41.66
CA LEU A 8 -13.32 31.09 41.16
C LEU A 8 -14.36 31.58 40.16
N THR A 9 -15.13 32.57 40.58
CA THR A 9 -16.04 33.37 39.77
C THR A 9 -15.29 34.00 38.59
N LEU A 10 -16.03 34.46 37.58
CA LEU A 10 -15.48 35.21 36.44
C LEU A 10 -14.55 36.33 36.89
N ALA A 11 -14.88 37.01 37.99
CA ALA A 11 -14.10 38.08 38.60
C ALA A 11 -12.72 37.60 39.10
N GLU A 12 -12.63 36.39 39.64
CA GLU A 12 -11.39 35.84 40.19
C GLU A 12 -10.46 35.30 39.09
N TRP A 13 -11.01 34.77 37.99
CA TRP A 13 -10.22 34.43 36.80
C TRP A 13 -9.69 35.66 36.05
N THR A 14 -10.52 36.71 35.93
CA THR A 14 -10.06 38.00 35.42
C THR A 14 -9.01 38.61 36.34
N GLY A 15 -9.17 38.50 37.67
CA GLY A 15 -8.20 38.95 38.66
C GLY A 15 -6.83 38.27 38.51
N ILE A 16 -6.77 36.95 38.34
CA ILE A 16 -5.51 36.21 38.16
C ILE A 16 -4.80 36.58 36.84
N LEU A 17 -5.56 36.72 35.75
CA LEU A 17 -5.02 37.19 34.45
C LEU A 17 -4.53 38.64 34.55
N PHE A 18 -5.25 39.48 35.29
CA PHE A 18 -4.91 40.87 35.54
C PHE A 18 -3.67 41.00 36.44
N ASP A 19 -3.53 40.15 37.47
CA ASP A 19 -2.39 40.08 38.36
C ASP A 19 -1.14 39.54 37.64
N CYS A 20 -1.28 38.60 36.70
CA CYS A 20 -0.16 38.15 35.85
C CYS A 20 0.32 39.24 34.88
N VAL A 21 -0.60 40.01 34.30
CA VAL A 21 -0.28 41.14 33.41
C VAL A 21 0.31 42.31 34.21
N LEU A 22 -0.24 42.61 35.40
CA LEU A 22 0.31 43.60 36.32
C LEU A 22 1.67 43.19 36.87
N PHE A 23 1.91 41.90 37.17
CA PHE A 23 3.21 41.42 37.66
C PHE A 23 4.32 41.53 36.61
N GLU A 24 4.00 41.36 35.32
CA GLU A 24 4.93 41.70 34.22
C GLU A 24 5.13 43.22 34.05
N LEU A 25 4.07 44.02 34.23
CA LEU A 25 4.14 45.49 34.14
C LEU A 25 4.79 46.15 35.36
N SER A 26 4.72 45.53 36.54
CA SER A 26 5.18 46.05 37.83
C SER A 26 6.58 45.54 38.21
N GLY A 27 7.36 45.04 37.24
CA GLY A 27 8.68 44.46 37.46
C GLY A 27 9.55 45.31 38.40
N LYS A 28 9.59 44.89 39.66
CA LYS A 28 10.55 45.30 40.69
C LYS A 28 11.96 44.72 40.44
N TYR A 29 12.24 44.40 39.18
CA TYR A 29 13.54 44.04 38.63
C TYR A 29 13.80 44.95 37.43
N ALA A 30 14.08 46.20 37.77
CA ALA A 30 14.69 47.16 36.86
C ALA A 30 16.08 46.62 36.46
N SER A 31 16.25 46.30 35.17
CA SER A 31 17.55 46.41 34.51
C SER A 31 17.36 47.05 33.14
N ASP A 32 17.46 48.36 33.14
CA ASP A 32 17.85 49.35 32.10
C ASP A 32 17.42 49.24 30.63
N ASN A 33 16.59 48.29 30.20
CA ASN A 33 16.11 48.27 28.80
C ASN A 33 14.60 47.93 28.71
N ASN A 34 13.77 48.82 29.26
CA ASN A 34 12.31 48.73 29.27
C ASN A 34 11.69 48.76 27.86
N GLU A 35 11.49 47.59 27.25
CA GLU A 35 10.44 47.39 26.24
C GLU A 35 9.50 46.26 26.70
N CYS A 36 8.34 46.66 27.23
CA CYS A 36 7.19 45.76 27.31
C CYS A 36 6.71 45.53 25.87
N ASN A 37 6.98 44.35 25.32
CA ASN A 37 6.74 44.05 23.91
C ASN A 37 5.22 43.91 23.66
N ILE A 38 4.66 44.85 22.89
CA ILE A 38 3.25 44.91 22.47
C ILE A 38 2.74 43.55 21.94
N ALA A 39 3.63 42.74 21.35
CA ALA A 39 3.32 41.40 20.88
C ALA A 39 2.89 40.44 22.00
N ASN A 40 3.46 40.54 23.21
CA ASN A 40 3.13 39.64 24.32
C ASN A 40 1.76 39.94 24.93
N ILE A 41 1.42 41.23 25.04
CA ILE A 41 0.09 41.67 25.49
C ILE A 41 -0.96 41.29 24.44
N SER A 42 -0.68 41.50 23.15
CA SER A 42 -1.59 41.13 22.06
C SER A 42 -1.81 39.60 22.00
N ASN A 43 -0.77 38.80 22.24
CA ASN A 43 -0.88 37.33 22.30
C ASN A 43 -1.68 36.86 23.52
N ALA A 44 -1.51 37.48 24.70
CA ALA A 44 -2.29 37.15 25.89
C ALA A 44 -3.79 37.46 25.70
N LEU A 45 -4.11 38.59 25.08
CA LEU A 45 -5.49 38.99 24.75
C LEU A 45 -6.13 38.07 23.69
N LEU A 46 -5.35 37.63 22.71
CA LEU A 46 -5.78 36.68 21.68
C LEU A 46 -6.02 35.27 22.26
N ILE A 47 -5.23 34.84 23.24
CA ILE A 47 -5.43 33.59 23.98
C ILE A 47 -6.73 33.67 24.80
N ALA A 48 -6.98 34.77 25.51
CA ALA A 48 -8.21 34.99 26.25
C ALA A 48 -9.44 34.98 25.32
N TRP A 49 -9.36 35.61 24.14
CA TRP A 49 -10.42 35.61 23.14
C TRP A 49 -10.68 34.20 22.55
N ARG A 50 -9.63 33.43 22.27
CA ARG A 50 -9.76 32.04 21.76
C ARG A 50 -10.31 31.08 22.82
N ILE A 51 -10.01 31.27 24.11
CA ILE A 51 -10.61 30.50 25.22
C ILE A 51 -12.11 30.79 25.31
N HIS A 52 -12.52 32.06 25.16
CA HIS A 52 -13.93 32.45 25.10
C HIS A 52 -14.64 31.83 23.87
N GLU A 53 -14.05 31.83 22.68
CA GLU A 53 -14.67 31.21 21.49
C GLU A 53 -14.77 29.69 21.60
N ARG A 54 -13.80 29.04 22.24
CA ARG A 54 -13.73 27.58 22.34
C ARG A 54 -14.64 27.02 23.43
N PHE A 55 -14.89 27.78 24.50
CA PHE A 55 -15.70 27.35 25.64
C PHE A 55 -16.67 28.44 26.12
N PRO A 56 -17.63 28.87 25.27
CA PRO A 56 -18.53 29.99 25.57
C PRO A 56 -19.43 29.75 26.80
N HIS A 57 -19.64 28.50 27.19
CA HIS A 57 -20.45 28.05 28.33
C HIS A 57 -19.72 28.06 29.68
N LEU A 58 -18.39 28.27 29.72
CA LEU A 58 -17.65 28.55 30.96
C LEU A 58 -17.92 29.98 31.50
N PHE A 59 -18.59 30.80 30.70
CA PHE A 59 -18.80 32.23 30.95
C PHE A 59 -20.29 32.59 31.17
N THR A 60 -21.16 31.59 31.31
CA THR A 60 -22.57 31.75 31.65
C THR A 60 -22.79 31.33 33.10
N CYS A 61 -23.11 32.27 33.99
CA CYS A 61 -23.70 31.94 35.29
C CYS A 61 -25.21 31.72 35.08
N PRO A 62 -25.80 30.69 35.72
CA PRO A 62 -26.58 31.00 36.90
C PRO A 62 -26.39 30.01 38.07
N PHE A 63 -26.74 30.54 39.24
CA PHE A 63 -26.73 30.01 40.59
C PHE A 63 -27.08 28.52 40.83
N ASP A 64 -26.44 28.02 41.89
CA ASP A 64 -26.85 27.03 42.90
C ASP A 64 -26.55 25.52 42.78
N ASN A 65 -25.61 25.13 43.66
CA ASN A 65 -25.55 23.99 44.58
C ASN A 65 -25.68 22.52 44.08
N SER A 66 -24.53 21.85 44.23
CA SER A 66 -24.32 20.56 44.92
C SER A 66 -23.89 19.34 44.07
N ILE A 67 -22.99 18.57 44.70
CA ILE A 67 -22.69 17.12 44.55
C ILE A 67 -21.37 16.72 43.82
N SER A 68 -20.46 16.29 44.71
CA SER A 68 -19.48 15.18 44.74
C SER A 68 -18.46 14.86 43.61
N LYS A 69 -17.23 14.68 44.12
CA LYS A 69 -15.98 14.10 43.59
C LYS A 69 -16.19 12.72 42.91
N THR A 70 -15.38 12.23 41.96
CA THR A 70 -13.92 11.98 42.08
C THR A 70 -13.26 11.56 40.73
N ASP A 71 -12.15 12.26 40.42
CA ASP A 71 -10.85 11.99 39.77
C ASP A 71 -10.52 10.84 38.77
N LEU A 72 -9.87 11.24 37.66
CA LEU A 72 -8.43 10.99 37.36
C LEU A 72 -7.91 12.03 36.32
N ILE A 73 -6.63 12.49 36.44
CA ILE A 73 -5.82 13.37 35.52
C ILE A 73 -5.55 14.80 36.05
N LEU A 74 -4.54 14.97 36.93
CA LEU A 74 -3.93 16.28 37.23
C LEU A 74 -2.43 16.21 37.57
N ALA A 75 -1.72 15.14 37.17
CA ALA A 75 -0.30 14.97 37.49
C ALA A 75 0.68 15.66 36.50
N ASN A 76 0.25 16.04 35.28
CA ASN A 76 1.21 16.38 34.21
C ASN A 76 1.46 17.88 33.96
N ILE A 77 0.69 18.81 34.53
CA ILE A 77 0.83 20.25 34.22
C ILE A 77 1.83 20.96 35.15
N LYS A 78 1.95 20.53 36.41
CA LYS A 78 2.95 21.10 37.35
C LYS A 78 4.41 20.81 36.95
N GLN A 79 4.65 19.78 36.16
CA GLN A 79 6.00 19.41 35.74
C GLN A 79 6.53 20.29 34.59
N TYR A 80 5.64 20.90 33.80
CA TYR A 80 6.02 21.74 32.65
C TYR A 80 6.51 23.14 33.07
N ILE A 81 5.94 23.71 34.15
CA ILE A 81 6.32 25.04 34.65
C ILE A 81 7.68 25.03 35.37
N ASN A 82 8.10 23.89 35.93
CA ASN A 82 9.37 23.81 36.66
C ASN A 82 10.58 23.44 35.77
N THR A 83 10.39 22.97 34.54
CA THR A 83 11.51 22.57 33.66
C THR A 83 12.08 23.69 32.80
N THR A 84 11.38 24.82 32.62
CA THR A 84 11.86 26.00 31.87
C THR A 84 12.79 26.92 32.67
N ARG A 85 13.15 26.57 33.91
CA ARG A 85 13.99 27.40 34.79
C ARG A 85 15.50 27.27 34.62
N ARG A 86 16.01 26.44 33.72
CA ARG A 86 17.46 26.34 33.47
C ARG A 86 17.71 26.00 32.00
N TYR A 87 18.13 26.98 31.20
CA TYR A 87 19.28 26.95 30.29
C TYR A 87 19.29 28.27 29.48
N THR A 88 20.39 29.01 29.66
CA THR A 88 20.72 30.33 29.10
C THR A 88 21.52 30.23 27.79
N TYR A 89 21.52 31.35 27.04
CA TYR A 89 22.50 31.86 26.04
C TYR A 89 22.22 31.74 24.54
N SER A 90 22.20 32.90 23.83
CA SER A 90 22.99 33.23 22.61
C SER A 90 22.32 34.25 21.64
N ILE A 91 22.81 35.50 21.54
CA ILE A 91 23.51 36.20 20.40
C ILE A 91 22.62 36.87 19.31
N PHE A 92 22.95 38.13 18.97
CA PHE A 92 22.23 39.07 18.08
C PHE A 92 22.56 39.01 16.57
N SER A 93 21.54 39.39 15.79
CA SER A 93 21.45 40.14 14.50
C SER A 93 21.98 39.54 13.18
N ARG A 94 21.04 39.24 12.26
CA ARG A 94 20.76 39.97 11.00
C ARG A 94 19.51 39.38 10.33
N GLN A 95 18.58 40.26 9.92
CA GLN A 95 17.42 40.04 9.03
C GLN A 95 16.50 38.84 9.33
N LEU A 96 15.22 39.10 9.65
CA LEU A 96 14.08 38.38 9.07
C LEU A 96 12.75 39.01 9.48
N SER A 97 11.98 39.31 8.44
CA SER A 97 10.54 39.36 8.40
C SER A 97 9.89 38.05 8.90
N VAL A 98 8.61 38.17 9.32
CA VAL A 98 7.55 37.13 9.37
C VAL A 98 7.30 36.39 10.71
N GLY A 99 6.10 36.65 11.27
CA GLY A 99 5.10 35.64 11.69
C GLY A 99 5.40 34.72 12.87
N THR A 100 4.81 35.02 14.03
CA THR A 100 4.75 34.11 15.18
C THR A 100 3.84 32.91 14.88
N ARG A 101 4.37 31.67 14.95
CA ARG A 101 3.64 30.40 14.72
C ARG A 101 3.32 29.73 16.06
N LEU A 102 2.06 29.37 16.31
CA LEU A 102 1.67 28.43 17.36
C LEU A 102 1.45 27.03 16.75
N VAL A 103 1.80 25.98 17.51
CA VAL A 103 1.65 24.57 17.11
C VAL A 103 0.60 23.90 17.99
N PRO A 104 -0.55 23.45 17.46
CA PRO A 104 -1.40 22.49 18.14
C PRO A 104 -0.92 21.07 17.79
N CYS A 105 -0.50 20.30 18.79
CA CYS A 105 -0.18 18.88 18.62
C CYS A 105 -1.42 18.04 18.95
N ARG A 106 -2.00 17.34 17.96
CA ARG A 106 -2.90 16.20 18.21
C ARG A 106 -2.13 14.91 17.94
N ILE A 107 -2.11 14.03 18.94
CA ILE A 107 -1.61 12.66 18.82
C ILE A 107 -2.85 11.77 18.63
N ASN A 108 -2.91 11.01 17.54
CA ASN A 108 -3.89 9.93 17.42
C ASN A 108 -3.39 8.68 18.17
N LYS A 109 -4.28 7.70 18.40
CA LYS A 109 -3.97 6.50 19.19
C LYS A 109 -2.85 5.59 18.61
N GLN A 110 -2.24 5.92 17.46
CA GLN A 110 -1.07 5.24 16.91
C GLN A 110 0.23 6.08 16.91
N GLY A 111 0.25 7.25 17.55
CA GLY A 111 1.51 7.95 17.84
C GLY A 111 2.11 8.80 16.70
N ALA A 112 1.35 9.09 15.63
CA ALA A 112 1.81 10.03 14.61
C ALA A 112 1.41 11.48 14.96
N SER A 113 2.38 12.41 15.02
CA SER A 113 2.12 13.84 15.20
C SER A 113 1.75 14.48 13.87
N ILE A 114 0.54 15.04 13.75
CA ILE A 114 0.19 15.92 12.63
C ILE A 114 0.56 17.35 13.07
N LYS A 115 1.54 17.96 12.40
CA LYS A 115 1.93 19.37 12.61
C LYS A 115 1.21 20.25 11.60
N GLU A 116 0.06 20.79 11.98
CA GLU A 116 -0.55 21.90 11.24
C GLU A 116 -0.06 23.23 11.82
N PHE A 117 0.50 24.09 10.98
CA PHE A 117 0.94 25.42 11.38
C PHE A 117 -0.22 26.40 11.19
N VAL A 118 -0.66 27.06 12.26
CA VAL A 118 -1.60 28.18 12.17
C VAL A 118 -0.80 29.47 12.24
N SER A 119 -0.80 30.24 11.13
CA SER A 119 -0.27 31.60 11.12
C SER A 119 -1.30 32.54 11.74
N LEU A 120 -0.90 33.26 12.79
CA LEU A 120 -1.76 34.26 13.41
C LEU A 120 -1.45 35.64 12.81
N PRO A 121 -2.44 36.34 12.24
CA PRO A 121 -2.25 37.69 11.71
C PRO A 121 -2.13 38.72 12.84
N VAL A 122 -1.32 39.76 12.61
CA VAL A 122 -1.21 40.92 13.51
C VAL A 122 -2.52 41.72 13.44
N LEU A 123 -3.11 42.04 14.59
CA LEU A 123 -4.35 42.83 14.67
C LEU A 123 -4.08 44.27 14.17
N SER A 124 -5.00 44.79 13.37
CA SER A 124 -4.91 46.17 12.90
C SER A 124 -5.20 47.17 14.04
N PRO A 125 -4.85 48.46 13.88
CA PRO A 125 -5.26 49.51 14.80
C PRO A 125 -6.76 49.53 15.12
N LEU A 126 -7.58 49.25 14.11
CA LEU A 126 -9.03 49.24 14.23
C LEU A 126 -9.53 48.00 14.97
N ASP A 127 -8.95 46.84 14.69
CA ASP A 127 -9.29 45.59 15.38
C ASP A 127 -8.87 45.62 16.85
N THR A 128 -7.74 46.27 17.15
CA THR A 128 -7.28 46.53 18.52
C THR A 128 -8.28 47.42 19.27
N GLN A 129 -8.78 48.48 18.63
CA GLN A 129 -9.78 49.38 19.22
C GLN A 129 -11.12 48.67 19.45
N VAL A 130 -11.60 47.92 18.46
CA VAL A 130 -12.85 47.14 18.56
C VAL A 130 -12.77 46.06 19.64
N PHE A 131 -11.60 45.42 19.80
CA PHE A 131 -11.36 44.47 20.88
C PHE A 131 -11.38 45.15 22.25
N LEU A 132 -10.68 46.28 22.42
CA LEU A 132 -10.65 47.04 23.67
C LEU A 132 -12.05 47.55 24.05
N ASP A 133 -12.84 48.01 23.09
CA ASP A 133 -14.20 48.50 23.33
C ASP A 133 -15.16 47.37 23.74
N ARG A 134 -15.04 46.18 23.13
CA ARG A 134 -15.83 44.99 23.52
C ARG A 134 -15.38 44.41 24.85
N TYR A 135 -14.08 44.42 25.13
CA TYR A 135 -13.52 43.92 26.38
C TYR A 135 -13.88 44.86 27.55
N ALA A 136 -13.83 46.18 27.36
CA ALA A 136 -14.26 47.18 28.34
C ALA A 136 -15.73 46.98 28.79
N ALA A 137 -16.60 46.56 27.88
CA ALA A 137 -18.01 46.28 28.15
C ALA A 137 -18.25 44.99 28.94
N LEU A 138 -17.27 44.08 29.02
CA LEU A 138 -17.35 42.77 29.68
C LEU A 138 -16.60 42.71 31.02
N VAL A 139 -15.76 43.70 31.31
CA VAL A 139 -14.97 43.77 32.55
C VAL A 139 -15.83 44.31 33.70
N PRO A 140 -15.92 43.61 34.85
CA PRO A 140 -16.61 44.12 36.04
C PRO A 140 -16.02 45.46 36.51
N SER A 141 -16.86 46.37 37.01
CA SER A 141 -16.49 47.76 37.34
C SER A 141 -15.30 47.90 38.29
N GLN A 142 -15.10 46.92 39.18
CA GLN A 142 -13.98 46.86 40.12
C GLN A 142 -12.58 46.71 39.47
N TYR A 143 -12.49 46.40 38.17
CA TYR A 143 -11.23 46.31 37.42
C TYR A 143 -11.07 47.41 36.36
N HIS A 144 -12.01 48.37 36.29
CA HIS A 144 -12.00 49.44 35.29
C HIS A 144 -10.80 50.39 35.43
N ASP A 145 -10.32 50.62 36.65
CA ASP A 145 -9.14 51.47 36.90
C ASP A 145 -7.86 50.84 36.35
N GLY A 146 -7.69 49.53 36.55
CA GLY A 146 -6.58 48.78 35.97
C GLY A 146 -6.66 48.75 34.43
N PHE A 147 -7.85 48.52 33.88
CA PHE A 147 -8.06 48.52 32.43
C PHE A 147 -7.75 49.90 31.81
N SER A 148 -8.09 50.97 32.51
CA SER A 148 -7.78 52.35 32.11
C SER A 148 -6.26 52.61 32.05
N ILE A 149 -5.48 52.02 32.96
CA ILE A 149 -4.00 52.07 32.95
C ILE A 149 -3.42 51.34 31.74
N LEU A 150 -3.96 50.16 31.40
CA LEU A 150 -3.56 49.39 30.21
C LEU A 150 -3.83 50.17 28.91
N VAL A 151 -5.01 50.79 28.80
CA VAL A 151 -5.41 51.65 27.67
C VAL A 151 -4.52 52.91 27.57
N LEU A 152 -4.17 53.52 28.71
CA LEU A 152 -3.23 54.64 28.75
C LEU A 152 -1.83 54.24 28.25
N HIS A 153 -1.31 53.08 28.65
CA HIS A 153 0.01 52.60 28.22
C HIS A 153 0.07 52.28 26.72
N LEU A 154 -0.99 51.69 26.18
CA LEU A 154 -1.12 51.40 24.74
C LEU A 154 -1.31 52.69 23.91
N ARG A 155 -1.86 53.77 24.49
CA ARG A 155 -1.97 55.09 23.83
C ARG A 155 -0.70 55.93 23.93
N ASP A 156 0.04 55.84 25.04
CA ASP A 156 1.30 56.57 25.26
C ASP A 156 2.43 56.09 24.33
N THR A 157 2.43 54.80 23.97
CA THR A 157 3.33 54.23 22.96
C THR A 157 2.96 54.64 21.52
N TRP A 158 1.69 54.90 21.25
CA TRP A 158 1.19 55.27 19.92
C TRP A 158 1.51 56.73 19.53
N TRP A 159 1.47 57.64 20.51
CA TRP A 159 1.63 59.08 20.25
C TRP A 159 3.10 59.55 20.28
N LYS A 160 4.04 58.68 20.66
CA LYS A 160 5.48 58.98 20.68
C LYS A 160 6.18 58.89 19.31
N HIS A 161 5.52 58.38 18.25
CA HIS A 161 6.14 58.26 16.91
C HIS A 161 5.86 59.40 15.91
N LYS A 162 5.28 60.53 16.34
CA LYS A 162 5.34 61.80 15.58
C LYS A 162 5.65 62.95 16.52
N GLY A 163 6.91 63.39 16.47
CA GLY A 163 7.50 64.36 17.40
C GLY A 163 6.73 65.68 17.54
N SER A 164 6.48 66.08 18.79
CA SER A 164 6.14 67.45 19.14
C SER A 164 7.44 68.25 19.30
N GLY A 165 8.02 68.70 18.18
CA GLY A 165 9.27 69.46 18.12
C GLY A 165 9.24 70.83 18.82
N GLY A 166 9.17 70.85 20.15
CA GLY A 166 9.46 72.02 20.97
C GLY A 166 10.69 71.74 21.84
N LEU A 167 11.49 72.78 22.08
CA LEU A 167 12.69 72.70 22.92
C LEU A 167 12.32 72.37 24.38
N ASN A 168 13.11 71.48 24.99
CA ASN A 168 12.99 71.15 26.40
C ASN A 168 13.22 72.40 27.27
N CYS A 169 12.42 72.52 28.32
CA CYS A 169 12.50 73.56 29.33
C CYS A 169 12.09 72.99 30.69
N PHE A 170 12.63 73.53 31.78
CA PHE A 170 12.27 73.08 33.11
C PHE A 170 11.06 73.84 33.65
N LEU A 171 10.07 73.10 34.12
CA LEU A 171 8.91 73.62 34.82
C LEU A 171 9.32 74.10 36.22
N SER A 172 8.52 74.98 36.84
CA SER A 172 8.85 75.62 38.12
C SER A 172 8.95 74.65 39.32
N ASN A 173 8.58 73.38 39.14
CA ASN A 173 8.74 72.30 40.12
C ASN A 173 9.95 71.39 39.83
N GLY A 174 10.81 71.77 38.87
CA GLY A 174 12.05 71.07 38.53
C GLY A 174 11.93 69.96 37.48
N MET A 175 10.73 69.65 36.99
CA MET A 175 10.56 68.63 35.94
C MET A 175 10.84 69.20 34.54
N GLU A 176 11.48 68.42 33.68
CA GLU A 176 11.72 68.79 32.28
C GLU A 176 10.43 68.61 31.44
N GLY A 177 10.07 69.60 30.63
CA GLY A 177 8.87 69.61 29.78
C GLY A 177 9.06 70.47 28.52
N VAL A 178 8.05 70.56 27.65
CA VAL A 178 8.16 71.23 26.34
C VAL A 178 7.55 72.64 26.38
N THR A 179 8.24 73.64 25.79
CA THR A 179 7.95 75.10 25.91
C THR A 179 6.50 75.52 25.61
N LYS A 180 5.77 74.75 24.79
CA LYS A 180 4.36 74.97 24.42
C LYS A 180 3.36 74.87 25.58
N LEU A 181 3.77 74.31 26.71
CA LEU A 181 2.94 74.16 27.91
C LEU A 181 3.21 75.25 28.96
N SER A 182 4.11 76.22 28.69
CA SER A 182 4.39 77.31 29.63
C SER A 182 3.27 78.37 29.65
N ARG A 183 2.94 78.86 30.85
CA ARG A 183 1.91 79.90 31.09
C ARG A 183 2.14 81.15 30.21
N ARG A 184 3.40 81.57 30.08
CA ARG A 184 3.86 82.69 29.24
C ARG A 184 3.52 82.55 27.74
N HIS A 185 3.48 81.32 27.21
CA HIS A 185 3.11 81.10 25.81
C HIS A 185 1.60 81.24 25.58
N ASN A 186 0.79 80.86 26.57
CA ASN A 186 -0.67 80.98 26.51
C ASN A 186 -1.15 82.43 26.73
N ASP A 187 -0.44 83.22 27.53
CA ASP A 187 -0.78 84.64 27.76
C ASP A 187 -0.60 85.47 26.47
N LYS A 188 0.43 85.19 25.66
CA LYS A 188 0.61 85.82 24.33
C LYS A 188 -0.49 85.50 23.31
N LYS A 189 -1.29 84.45 23.53
CA LYS A 189 -2.45 84.11 22.69
C LYS A 189 -3.73 84.85 23.11
N ARG A 190 -3.82 85.30 24.36
CA ARG A 190 -5.00 86.01 24.89
C ARG A 190 -5.10 87.48 24.45
N ASP A 191 -3.98 88.11 24.10
CA ASP A 191 -3.92 89.54 23.73
C ASP A 191 -4.11 89.85 22.22
N ARG A 192 -4.80 89.00 21.45
CA ARG A 192 -5.19 89.38 20.07
C ARG A 192 -6.56 90.08 20.08
N PRO A 193 -6.67 91.35 19.65
CA PRO A 193 -7.91 92.11 19.76
C PRO A 193 -8.94 91.63 18.73
N THR A 194 -10.12 91.26 19.21
CA THR A 194 -11.33 91.02 18.40
C THR A 194 -12.10 92.32 18.26
N ASN A 195 -12.19 92.84 17.03
CA ASN A 195 -13.17 93.86 16.69
C ASN A 195 -13.78 93.51 15.34
N THR A 196 -15.00 92.98 15.34
CA THR A 196 -15.99 93.09 14.25
C THR A 196 -17.30 92.45 14.71
N ARG A 197 -18.29 93.31 15.00
CA ARG A 197 -19.70 92.94 15.20
C ARG A 197 -20.27 92.38 13.88
N PHE A 198 -20.92 91.22 13.92
CA PHE A 198 -21.84 90.80 12.85
C PHE A 198 -23.14 91.63 12.92
N PRO A 199 -23.81 91.94 11.78
CA PRO A 199 -25.02 92.75 11.78
C PRO A 199 -26.25 91.95 12.27
N PRO A 200 -27.30 92.62 12.80
CA PRO A 200 -28.49 91.93 13.32
C PRO A 200 -29.30 91.27 12.19
N GLY A 201 -29.53 89.96 12.29
CA GLY A 201 -30.41 89.17 11.39
C GLY A 201 -29.75 87.96 10.73
N GLU A 202 -28.42 87.93 10.64
CA GLU A 202 -27.68 86.83 9.98
C GLU A 202 -27.52 85.58 10.87
N LEU A 203 -27.48 85.80 12.20
CA LEU A 203 -27.44 84.74 13.20
C LEU A 203 -28.74 83.89 13.21
N GLU A 204 -29.88 84.50 12.92
CA GLU A 204 -31.18 83.82 12.84
C GLU A 204 -31.24 82.88 11.61
N ARG A 205 -30.72 83.34 10.47
CA ARG A 205 -30.65 82.54 9.23
C ARG A 205 -29.72 81.34 9.37
N LEU A 206 -28.56 81.52 10.01
CA LEU A 206 -27.61 80.43 10.26
C LEU A 206 -28.17 79.41 11.28
N ARG A 207 -28.94 79.84 12.28
CA ARG A 207 -29.63 78.93 13.22
C ARG A 207 -30.72 78.12 12.54
N LEU A 208 -31.46 78.70 11.59
CA LEU A 208 -32.50 77.99 10.85
C LEU A 208 -31.89 76.97 9.86
N ALA A 209 -30.78 77.32 9.20
CA ALA A 209 -30.03 76.41 8.35
C ALA A 209 -29.42 75.24 9.15
N ALA A 210 -28.89 75.51 10.35
CA ALA A 210 -28.36 74.47 11.24
C ALA A 210 -29.45 73.49 11.71
N ARG A 211 -30.65 73.96 12.05
CA ARG A 211 -31.78 73.09 12.43
C ARG A 211 -32.25 72.19 11.29
N LYS A 212 -32.21 72.68 10.06
CA LYS A 212 -32.60 71.90 8.87
C LYS A 212 -31.59 70.78 8.61
N LEU A 213 -30.30 71.08 8.71
CA LEU A 213 -29.23 70.07 8.62
C LEU A 213 -29.28 69.05 9.77
N GLU A 214 -29.62 69.47 10.99
CA GLU A 214 -29.84 68.53 12.11
C GLU A 214 -31.02 67.59 11.89
N PHE A 215 -32.10 68.08 11.28
CA PHE A 215 -33.27 67.27 10.95
C PHE A 215 -32.93 66.23 9.87
N ASP A 216 -32.27 66.67 8.79
CA ASP A 216 -31.84 65.79 7.70
C ASP A 216 -30.84 64.73 8.18
N ALA A 217 -29.93 65.10 9.10
CA ALA A 217 -29.00 64.16 9.72
C ALA A 217 -29.70 63.11 10.60
N LYS A 218 -30.74 63.50 11.36
CA LYS A 218 -31.54 62.56 12.15
C LYS A 218 -32.37 61.63 11.28
N GLU A 219 -32.92 62.13 10.18
CA GLU A 219 -33.66 61.31 9.22
C GLU A 219 -32.76 60.25 8.57
N GLN A 220 -31.55 60.64 8.15
CA GLN A 220 -30.56 59.70 7.62
C GLN A 220 -30.12 58.67 8.68
N GLN A 221 -30.01 59.07 9.94
CA GLN A 221 -29.68 58.16 11.03
C GLN A 221 -30.81 57.13 11.28
N CYS A 222 -32.07 57.55 11.26
CA CYS A 222 -33.21 56.62 11.37
C CYS A 222 -33.27 55.65 10.18
N GLN A 223 -33.05 56.12 8.95
CA GLN A 223 -33.01 55.25 7.77
C GLN A 223 -31.84 54.25 7.83
N ALA A 224 -30.69 54.63 8.39
CA ALA A 224 -29.55 53.74 8.59
C ALA A 224 -29.82 52.66 9.66
N LEU A 225 -30.52 53.01 10.75
CA LEU A 225 -30.89 52.06 11.80
C LEU A 225 -31.89 51.00 11.31
N VAL A 226 -32.92 51.42 10.55
CA VAL A 226 -33.88 50.47 9.96
C VAL A 226 -33.19 49.49 9.01
N ARG A 227 -32.24 49.95 8.18
CA ARG A 227 -31.46 49.07 7.30
C ARG A 227 -30.56 48.09 8.07
N LEU A 228 -30.05 48.49 9.24
CA LEU A 228 -29.26 47.61 10.10
C LEU A 228 -30.11 46.54 10.78
N GLU A 229 -31.33 46.87 11.17
CA GLU A 229 -32.28 45.91 11.74
C GLU A 229 -32.74 44.91 10.69
N THR A 230 -33.15 45.35 9.49
CA THR A 230 -33.51 44.44 8.40
C THR A 230 -32.35 43.51 8.01
N PHE A 231 -31.13 44.04 7.99
CA PHE A 231 -29.94 43.21 7.73
C PHE A 231 -29.68 42.20 8.85
N ARG A 232 -29.92 42.54 10.12
CA ARG A 232 -29.78 41.59 11.24
C ARG A 232 -30.80 40.46 11.16
N ASP A 233 -32.04 40.79 10.84
CA ASP A 233 -33.12 39.80 10.71
C ASP A 233 -32.85 38.84 9.54
N GLU A 234 -32.40 39.35 8.40
CA GLU A 234 -31.97 38.52 7.25
C GLU A 234 -30.81 37.57 7.62
N GLN A 235 -29.83 38.05 8.40
CA GLN A 235 -28.72 37.19 8.85
C GLN A 235 -29.17 36.14 9.86
N GLN A 236 -30.16 36.45 10.70
CA GLN A 236 -30.71 35.51 11.67
C GLN A 236 -31.52 34.41 10.99
N GLU A 237 -32.35 34.77 10.02
CA GLU A 237 -33.13 33.83 9.22
C GLU A 237 -32.22 32.90 8.41
N LYS A 238 -31.16 33.45 7.80
CA LYS A 238 -30.14 32.67 7.10
C LYS A 238 -29.42 31.66 8.01
N ARG A 239 -29.07 32.06 9.24
CA ARG A 239 -28.48 31.14 10.23
C ARG A 239 -29.42 30.01 10.64
N GLN A 240 -30.71 30.31 10.77
CA GLN A 240 -31.72 29.28 11.09
C GLN A 240 -31.86 28.29 9.94
N GLN A 241 -31.88 28.77 8.69
CA GLN A 241 -31.88 27.91 7.49
C GLN A 241 -30.63 27.03 7.40
N ASP A 242 -29.44 27.59 7.63
CA ASP A 242 -28.18 26.84 7.62
C ASP A 242 -28.15 25.76 8.71
N THR A 243 -28.71 26.05 9.90
CA THR A 243 -28.77 25.08 11.01
C THR A 243 -29.70 23.91 10.68
N LEU A 244 -30.85 24.19 10.07
CA LEU A 244 -31.80 23.16 9.62
C LEU A 244 -31.20 22.29 8.52
N ARG A 245 -30.51 22.90 7.56
CA ARG A 245 -29.82 22.20 6.48
C ARG A 245 -28.73 21.25 7.02
N ILE A 246 -27.88 21.72 7.93
CA ILE A 246 -26.84 20.89 8.55
C ILE A 246 -27.45 19.72 9.33
N ARG A 247 -28.61 19.93 9.97
CA ARG A 247 -29.33 18.86 10.69
C ARG A 247 -29.90 17.82 9.73
N GLN A 248 -30.46 18.23 8.60
CA GLN A 248 -30.95 17.33 7.55
C GLN A 248 -29.81 16.52 6.93
N GLU A 249 -28.70 17.17 6.57
CA GLU A 249 -27.50 16.51 6.02
C GLU A 249 -26.94 15.44 6.97
N ARG A 250 -26.98 15.68 8.29
CA ARG A 250 -26.55 14.68 9.30
C ARG A 250 -27.49 13.48 9.39
N LEU A 251 -28.81 13.72 9.38
CA LEU A 251 -29.79 12.65 9.42
C LEU A 251 -29.73 11.79 8.15
N GLU A 252 -29.50 12.40 6.99
CA GLU A 252 -29.29 11.67 5.73
C GLU A 252 -28.00 10.84 5.76
N ALA A 253 -26.90 11.42 6.27
CA ALA A 253 -25.64 10.68 6.41
C ALA A 253 -25.77 9.47 7.35
N GLU A 254 -26.48 9.62 8.47
CA GLU A 254 -26.73 8.53 9.43
C GLU A 254 -27.61 7.42 8.83
N ARG A 255 -28.65 7.79 8.05
CA ARG A 255 -29.47 6.82 7.32
C ARG A 255 -28.67 6.06 6.27
N LEU A 256 -27.81 6.76 5.52
CA LEU A 256 -26.96 6.16 4.50
C LEU A 256 -25.91 5.22 5.12
N GLU A 257 -25.38 5.56 6.29
CA GLU A 257 -24.45 4.70 7.03
C GLU A 257 -25.14 3.43 7.56
N ALA A 258 -26.36 3.57 8.10
CA ALA A 258 -27.17 2.43 8.55
C ALA A 258 -27.52 1.49 7.38
N GLU A 259 -27.93 2.04 6.23
CA GLU A 259 -28.23 1.27 5.02
C GLU A 259 -26.99 0.53 4.49
N ARG A 260 -25.81 1.17 4.51
CA ARG A 260 -24.55 0.52 4.14
C ARG A 260 -24.19 -0.64 5.06
N LEU A 261 -24.39 -0.46 6.37
CA LEU A 261 -24.10 -1.50 7.36
C LEU A 261 -25.05 -2.70 7.22
N GLU A 262 -26.31 -2.45 6.91
CA GLU A 262 -27.30 -3.50 6.63
C GLU A 262 -26.99 -4.23 5.31
N ALA A 263 -26.62 -3.50 4.26
CA ALA A 263 -26.17 -4.08 2.99
C ALA A 263 -24.92 -4.96 3.17
N GLU A 264 -23.95 -4.52 3.98
CA GLU A 264 -22.74 -5.28 4.29
C GLU A 264 -23.06 -6.57 5.05
N ARG A 265 -24.01 -6.54 6.00
CA ARG A 265 -24.46 -7.74 6.72
C ARG A 265 -25.17 -8.73 5.80
N LEU A 266 -26.05 -8.26 4.94
CA LEU A 266 -26.73 -9.09 3.93
C LEU A 266 -25.75 -9.67 2.92
N GLU A 267 -24.74 -8.91 2.49
CA GLU A 267 -23.67 -9.43 1.63
C GLU A 267 -22.84 -10.50 2.36
N ALA A 268 -22.51 -10.31 3.63
CA ALA A 268 -21.79 -11.28 4.44
C ALA A 268 -22.58 -12.59 4.63
N GLU A 269 -23.88 -12.52 4.89
CA GLU A 269 -24.75 -13.69 5.03
C GLU A 269 -24.90 -14.45 3.70
N ARG A 270 -25.07 -13.72 2.59
CA ARG A 270 -25.11 -14.32 1.24
C ARG A 270 -23.80 -15.02 0.90
N LEU A 271 -22.66 -14.40 1.21
CA LEU A 271 -21.34 -15.00 1.04
C LEU A 271 -21.17 -16.23 1.93
N GLU A 272 -21.71 -16.26 3.14
CA GLU A 272 -21.64 -17.45 4.01
C GLU A 272 -22.49 -18.61 3.47
N ALA A 273 -23.69 -18.32 2.96
CA ALA A 273 -24.52 -19.32 2.29
C ALA A 273 -23.82 -19.87 1.04
N GLU A 274 -23.23 -19.00 0.22
CA GLU A 274 -22.47 -19.38 -0.97
C GLU A 274 -21.25 -20.26 -0.62
N ARG A 275 -20.56 -20.00 0.50
CA ARG A 275 -19.46 -20.87 1.00
C ARG A 275 -19.92 -22.28 1.28
N LEU A 276 -21.00 -22.41 2.03
CA LEU A 276 -21.52 -23.70 2.45
C LEU A 276 -21.98 -24.50 1.23
N GLU A 277 -22.56 -23.82 0.25
CA GLU A 277 -22.94 -24.43 -1.03
C GLU A 277 -21.72 -24.86 -1.84
N VAL A 278 -20.71 -24.01 -2.02
CA VAL A 278 -19.48 -24.36 -2.72
C VAL A 278 -18.73 -25.49 -2.03
N GLU A 279 -18.60 -25.47 -0.71
CA GLU A 279 -17.94 -26.55 0.06
C GLU A 279 -18.70 -27.87 -0.08
N ARG A 280 -20.03 -27.83 -0.04
CA ARG A 280 -20.86 -29.00 -0.29
C ARG A 280 -20.69 -29.54 -1.70
N LEU A 281 -20.67 -28.67 -2.72
CA LEU A 281 -20.44 -29.04 -4.11
C LEU A 281 -19.02 -29.59 -4.32
N GLU A 282 -17.99 -29.00 -3.69
CA GLU A 282 -16.61 -29.51 -3.72
C GLU A 282 -16.52 -30.92 -3.12
N LEU A 283 -17.19 -31.16 -1.98
CA LEU A 283 -17.23 -32.48 -1.35
C LEU A 283 -17.98 -33.50 -2.20
N GLU A 284 -19.12 -33.12 -2.77
CA GLU A 284 -19.92 -33.98 -3.66
C GLU A 284 -19.15 -34.33 -4.94
N GLN A 285 -18.46 -33.36 -5.55
CA GLN A 285 -17.57 -33.60 -6.68
C GLN A 285 -16.43 -34.56 -6.30
N LEU A 286 -15.83 -34.36 -5.13
CA LEU A 286 -14.73 -35.21 -4.66
C LEU A 286 -15.19 -36.65 -4.37
N GLU A 287 -16.41 -36.83 -3.84
CA GLU A 287 -17.03 -38.14 -3.64
C GLU A 287 -17.39 -38.83 -4.96
N THR A 288 -18.01 -38.10 -5.89
CA THR A 288 -18.37 -38.63 -7.21
C THR A 288 -17.13 -39.05 -8.01
N GLU A 289 -16.08 -38.24 -8.01
CA GLU A 289 -14.79 -38.58 -8.61
C GLU A 289 -14.14 -39.80 -7.94
N ARG A 290 -14.19 -39.89 -6.60
CA ARG A 290 -13.68 -41.06 -5.86
C ARG A 290 -14.43 -42.32 -6.23
N MET A 291 -15.75 -42.26 -6.35
CA MET A 291 -16.60 -43.38 -6.77
C MET A 291 -16.31 -43.79 -8.22
N GLN A 292 -16.18 -42.82 -9.13
CA GLN A 292 -15.81 -43.06 -10.52
C GLN A 292 -14.43 -43.71 -10.64
N ARG A 293 -13.45 -43.27 -9.83
CA ARG A 293 -12.12 -43.90 -9.75
C ARG A 293 -12.18 -45.34 -9.27
N GLN A 294 -12.99 -45.63 -8.25
CA GLN A 294 -13.16 -47.01 -7.80
C GLN A 294 -13.79 -47.88 -8.90
N ARG A 295 -14.77 -47.35 -9.65
CA ARG A 295 -15.38 -48.04 -10.79
C ARG A 295 -14.35 -48.30 -11.89
N LEU A 296 -13.64 -47.28 -12.35
CA LEU A 296 -12.61 -47.39 -13.40
C LEU A 296 -11.47 -48.33 -12.99
N SER A 297 -11.03 -48.28 -11.73
CA SER A 297 -10.01 -49.19 -11.20
C SER A 297 -10.50 -50.65 -11.17
N LYS A 298 -11.74 -50.88 -10.71
CA LYS A 298 -12.37 -52.21 -10.74
C LYS A 298 -12.55 -52.70 -12.17
N GLU A 299 -12.96 -51.86 -13.11
CA GLU A 299 -13.07 -52.21 -14.53
C GLU A 299 -11.73 -52.56 -15.15
N ARG A 300 -10.67 -51.79 -14.89
CA ARG A 300 -9.31 -52.11 -15.35
C ARG A 300 -8.86 -53.48 -14.85
N LYS A 301 -9.02 -53.75 -13.55
CA LYS A 301 -8.69 -55.06 -12.96
C LYS A 301 -9.54 -56.19 -13.57
N LYS A 302 -10.83 -55.96 -13.81
CA LYS A 302 -11.71 -56.93 -14.49
C LYS A 302 -11.23 -57.23 -15.91
N LYS A 303 -10.83 -56.20 -16.67
CA LYS A 303 -10.27 -56.37 -18.02
C LYS A 303 -8.97 -57.18 -17.99
N GLU A 304 -8.06 -56.88 -17.06
CA GLU A 304 -6.82 -57.64 -16.89
C GLU A 304 -7.07 -59.11 -16.53
N ILE A 305 -8.01 -59.38 -15.61
CA ILE A 305 -8.39 -60.76 -15.25
C ILE A 305 -9.02 -61.47 -16.46
N LYS A 306 -9.86 -60.79 -17.24
CA LYS A 306 -10.48 -61.35 -18.44
C LYS A 306 -9.42 -61.70 -19.49
N GLN A 307 -8.51 -60.77 -19.80
CA GLN A 307 -7.40 -61.01 -20.74
C GLN A 307 -6.52 -62.19 -20.28
N THR A 308 -6.20 -62.27 -18.99
CA THR A 308 -5.39 -63.38 -18.44
C THR A 308 -6.12 -64.73 -18.55
N ARG A 309 -7.44 -64.75 -18.35
CA ARG A 309 -8.25 -65.96 -18.50
C ARG A 309 -8.35 -66.39 -19.96
N GLU A 310 -8.55 -65.44 -20.88
CA GLU A 310 -8.63 -65.73 -22.31
C GLU A 310 -7.31 -66.30 -22.82
N LEU A 311 -6.18 -65.69 -22.43
CA LEU A 311 -4.85 -66.19 -22.80
C LEU A 311 -4.65 -67.66 -22.37
N LYS A 312 -5.03 -68.01 -21.13
CA LYS A 312 -4.96 -69.39 -20.64
C LYS A 312 -5.87 -70.35 -21.40
N ARG A 313 -7.06 -69.88 -21.78
CA ARG A 313 -8.02 -70.67 -22.58
C ARG A 313 -7.45 -70.96 -23.97
N LEU A 314 -6.94 -69.94 -24.68
CA LEU A 314 -6.33 -70.10 -26.00
C LEU A 314 -5.14 -71.07 -25.93
N GLN A 315 -4.27 -70.94 -24.92
CA GLN A 315 -3.13 -71.85 -24.71
C GLN A 315 -3.54 -73.31 -24.50
N THR A 316 -4.67 -73.53 -23.81
CA THR A 316 -5.21 -74.88 -23.59
C THR A 316 -5.77 -75.44 -24.88
N LEU A 317 -6.52 -74.63 -25.65
CA LEU A 317 -7.10 -75.04 -26.93
C LEU A 317 -6.03 -75.35 -27.99
N ILE A 318 -4.95 -74.56 -28.04
CA ILE A 318 -3.78 -74.85 -28.90
C ILE A 318 -3.22 -76.23 -28.56
N LYS A 319 -2.98 -76.50 -27.27
CA LYS A 319 -2.46 -77.79 -26.82
C LYS A 319 -3.38 -78.96 -27.17
N GLU A 320 -4.69 -78.80 -26.97
CA GLU A 320 -5.69 -79.83 -27.31
C GLU A 320 -5.72 -80.12 -28.81
N LEU A 321 -5.65 -79.09 -29.66
CA LEU A 321 -5.63 -79.24 -31.12
C LEU A 321 -4.32 -79.86 -31.63
N GLU A 322 -3.18 -79.56 -31.00
CA GLU A 322 -1.88 -80.16 -31.32
C GLU A 322 -1.80 -81.65 -30.95
N GLU A 323 -2.50 -82.08 -29.90
CA GLU A 323 -2.53 -83.47 -29.44
C GLU A 323 -3.56 -84.33 -30.20
N LYS A 324 -4.48 -83.73 -30.97
CA LYS A 324 -5.46 -84.48 -31.77
C LYS A 324 -4.79 -85.25 -32.91
N ARG A 325 -5.20 -86.52 -33.08
CA ARG A 325 -4.84 -87.33 -34.25
C ARG A 325 -5.95 -87.23 -35.30
N PRO A 326 -5.70 -86.63 -36.47
CA PRO A 326 -6.69 -86.55 -37.55
C PRO A 326 -6.94 -87.93 -38.17
N GLN A 327 -8.18 -88.17 -38.57
CA GLN A 327 -8.63 -89.42 -39.20
C GLN A 327 -8.47 -89.39 -40.73
N ASP A 328 -8.51 -88.20 -41.34
CA ASP A 328 -8.33 -87.96 -42.78
C ASP A 328 -7.63 -86.61 -43.07
N GLU A 329 -7.37 -86.33 -44.36
CA GLU A 329 -6.69 -85.10 -44.81
C GLU A 329 -7.56 -83.84 -44.62
N ASP A 330 -8.89 -83.96 -44.71
CA ASP A 330 -9.82 -82.84 -44.53
C ASP A 330 -9.86 -82.39 -43.06
N GLU A 331 -9.87 -83.33 -42.11
CA GLU A 331 -9.81 -83.05 -40.67
C GLU A 331 -8.46 -82.43 -40.29
N LEU A 332 -7.35 -82.89 -40.90
CA LEU A 332 -6.03 -82.28 -40.71
C LEU A 332 -6.02 -80.81 -41.17
N LEU A 333 -6.60 -80.51 -42.33
CA LEU A 333 -6.68 -79.14 -42.86
C LEU A 333 -7.50 -78.23 -41.95
N ILE A 334 -8.65 -78.70 -41.47
CA ILE A 334 -9.51 -77.96 -40.53
C ILE A 334 -8.77 -77.66 -39.21
N ILE A 335 -8.05 -78.64 -38.66
CA ILE A 335 -7.25 -78.45 -37.43
C ILE A 335 -6.16 -77.40 -37.67
N GLN A 336 -5.49 -77.45 -38.82
CA GLN A 336 -4.45 -76.47 -39.18
C GLN A 336 -5.01 -75.05 -39.31
N GLU A 337 -6.14 -74.87 -39.99
CA GLU A 337 -6.81 -73.57 -40.11
C GLU A 337 -7.24 -73.00 -38.75
N GLN A 338 -7.80 -73.85 -37.87
CA GLN A 338 -8.18 -73.45 -36.51
C GLN A 338 -6.97 -73.05 -35.68
N LEU A 339 -5.87 -73.81 -35.74
CA LEU A 339 -4.62 -73.49 -35.04
C LEU A 339 -4.05 -72.14 -35.47
N VAL A 340 -4.06 -71.83 -36.78
CA VAL A 340 -3.61 -70.54 -37.29
C VAL A 340 -4.45 -69.39 -36.72
N ALA A 341 -5.77 -69.52 -36.76
CA ALA A 341 -6.67 -68.49 -36.24
C ALA A 341 -6.46 -68.22 -34.74
N ILE A 342 -6.38 -69.27 -33.92
CA ILE A 342 -6.21 -69.18 -32.47
C ILE A 342 -4.84 -68.59 -32.10
N ARG A 343 -3.78 -68.96 -32.83
CA ARG A 343 -2.42 -68.43 -32.61
C ARG A 343 -2.32 -66.94 -32.93
N LEU A 344 -3.02 -66.46 -33.96
CA LEU A 344 -3.09 -65.02 -34.26
C LEU A 344 -3.76 -64.23 -33.13
N GLU A 345 -4.83 -64.77 -32.55
CA GLU A 345 -5.51 -64.16 -31.39
C GLU A 345 -4.60 -64.15 -30.14
N GLU A 346 -3.90 -65.25 -29.86
CA GLU A 346 -2.92 -65.33 -28.77
C GLU A 346 -1.81 -64.29 -28.94
N GLN A 347 -1.24 -64.18 -30.14
CA GLN A 347 -0.19 -63.22 -30.47
C GLN A 347 -0.65 -61.77 -30.25
N GLY A 348 -1.89 -61.45 -30.60
CA GLY A 348 -2.47 -60.12 -30.33
C GLY A 348 -2.48 -59.78 -28.84
N ILE A 349 -2.96 -60.69 -28.00
CA ILE A 349 -3.00 -60.49 -26.54
C ILE A 349 -1.58 -60.39 -25.94
N LEU A 350 -0.65 -61.22 -26.41
CA LEU A 350 0.75 -61.17 -25.97
C LEU A 350 1.44 -59.85 -26.37
N ALA A 351 1.19 -59.36 -27.58
CA ALA A 351 1.73 -58.08 -28.06
C ALA A 351 1.24 -56.90 -27.21
N GLU A 352 -0.06 -56.83 -26.90
CA GLU A 352 -0.63 -55.78 -26.01
C GLU A 352 0.00 -55.83 -24.60
N ASN A 353 0.18 -57.03 -24.05
CA ASN A 353 0.80 -57.21 -22.74
C ASN A 353 2.28 -56.78 -22.74
N GLN A 354 3.01 -57.10 -23.81
CA GLN A 354 4.40 -56.71 -23.98
C GLN A 354 4.54 -55.19 -24.13
N GLU A 355 3.70 -54.54 -24.94
CA GLU A 355 3.70 -53.08 -25.09
C GLU A 355 3.42 -52.38 -23.75
N LYS A 356 2.45 -52.88 -22.97
CA LYS A 356 2.14 -52.36 -21.63
C LYS A 356 3.32 -52.51 -20.67
N LYS A 357 4.04 -53.64 -20.74
CA LYS A 357 5.25 -53.90 -19.95
C LYS A 357 6.37 -52.92 -20.32
N ASP A 358 6.61 -52.73 -21.61
CA ASP A 358 7.63 -51.80 -22.13
C ASP A 358 7.32 -50.36 -21.73
N ARG A 359 6.04 -49.95 -21.82
CA ARG A 359 5.58 -48.65 -21.34
C ARG A 359 5.84 -48.47 -19.84
N ASN A 360 5.56 -49.48 -19.02
CA ASN A 360 5.81 -49.40 -17.58
C ASN A 360 7.32 -49.29 -17.26
N GLN A 361 8.15 -50.09 -17.93
CA GLN A 361 9.60 -50.05 -17.79
C GLN A 361 10.18 -48.69 -18.21
N ARG A 362 9.66 -48.11 -19.31
CA ARG A 362 10.02 -46.77 -19.76
C ARG A 362 9.73 -45.71 -18.69
N VAL A 363 8.51 -45.72 -18.13
CA VAL A 363 8.13 -44.77 -17.09
C VAL A 363 8.99 -44.95 -15.84
N GLU A 364 9.34 -46.18 -15.46
CA GLU A 364 10.24 -46.45 -14.32
C GLU A 364 11.67 -45.94 -14.55
N SER A 365 12.21 -46.11 -15.77
CA SER A 365 13.51 -45.57 -16.16
C SER A 365 13.55 -44.05 -16.03
N ILE A 366 12.51 -43.37 -16.53
CA ILE A 366 12.36 -41.91 -16.42
C ILE A 366 12.25 -41.51 -14.94
N GLU A 367 11.36 -42.12 -14.15
CA GLU A 367 11.21 -41.83 -12.72
C GLU A 367 12.52 -41.94 -11.94
N SER A 368 13.29 -43.00 -12.19
CA SER A 368 14.59 -43.22 -11.58
C SER A 368 15.56 -42.09 -11.91
N TYR A 369 15.58 -41.64 -13.17
CA TYR A 369 16.37 -40.50 -13.60
C TYR A 369 15.92 -39.19 -12.94
N LEU A 370 14.61 -38.90 -12.92
CA LEU A 370 14.07 -37.69 -12.31
C LEU A 370 14.41 -37.58 -10.82
N LYS A 371 14.34 -38.69 -10.09
CA LYS A 371 14.73 -38.77 -8.68
C LYS A 371 16.22 -38.41 -8.48
N LYS A 372 17.10 -38.98 -9.31
CA LYS A 372 18.55 -38.69 -9.28
C LYS A 372 18.85 -37.24 -9.67
N LEU A 373 18.20 -36.76 -10.74
CA LEU A 373 18.35 -35.38 -11.21
C LEU A 373 18.00 -34.40 -10.10
N ARG A 374 16.81 -34.54 -9.50
CA ARG A 374 16.35 -33.67 -8.42
C ARG A 374 17.34 -33.62 -7.25
N ALA A 375 17.78 -34.79 -6.76
CA ALA A 375 18.76 -34.88 -5.68
C ALA A 375 20.09 -34.18 -6.00
N SER A 376 20.48 -34.12 -7.28
CA SER A 376 21.73 -33.48 -7.71
C SER A 376 21.64 -31.96 -7.92
N VAL A 377 20.43 -31.39 -8.06
CA VAL A 377 20.25 -29.97 -8.42
C VAL A 377 19.53 -29.14 -7.38
N GLU A 378 18.63 -29.76 -6.60
CA GLU A 378 17.80 -29.07 -5.63
C GLU A 378 18.68 -28.39 -4.58
N CYS A 379 18.39 -27.12 -4.32
CA CYS A 379 19.12 -26.35 -3.32
C CYS A 379 18.85 -26.91 -1.91
N PRO A 380 19.88 -27.25 -1.12
CA PRO A 380 19.71 -27.67 0.27
C PRO A 380 19.05 -26.58 1.12
N TYR A 381 18.26 -26.99 2.11
CA TYR A 381 17.60 -26.06 3.03
C TYR A 381 18.59 -25.20 3.84
N THR A 382 19.81 -25.70 4.08
CA THR A 382 20.88 -24.93 4.73
C THR A 382 21.26 -23.68 3.92
N LYS A 383 21.38 -23.80 2.60
CA LYS A 383 21.70 -22.68 1.72
C LYS A 383 20.59 -21.63 1.68
N TYR A 384 19.31 -22.05 1.83
CA TYR A 384 18.21 -21.10 2.03
C TYR A 384 18.34 -20.35 3.37
N LYS A 385 18.68 -21.04 4.46
CA LYS A 385 18.92 -20.38 5.76
C LYS A 385 20.05 -19.37 5.68
N GLU A 386 21.14 -19.70 5.00
CA GLU A 386 22.27 -18.80 4.75
C GLU A 386 21.85 -17.57 3.94
N ALA A 387 21.09 -17.74 2.85
CA ALA A 387 20.57 -16.64 2.06
C ALA A 387 19.64 -15.71 2.89
N ASN A 388 18.82 -16.28 3.78
CA ASN A 388 17.97 -15.48 4.67
C ASN A 388 18.76 -14.80 5.81
N ALA A 389 19.85 -15.40 6.28
CA ALA A 389 20.78 -14.74 7.21
C ALA A 389 21.49 -13.56 6.51
N LEU A 390 21.91 -13.74 5.26
CA LEU A 390 22.46 -12.68 4.42
C LEU A 390 21.45 -11.54 4.23
N ARG A 391 20.17 -11.85 3.98
CA ARG A 391 19.08 -10.86 3.93
C ARG A 391 19.00 -10.01 5.20
N GLN A 392 19.04 -10.64 6.37
CA GLN A 392 19.00 -9.96 7.67
C GLN A 392 20.22 -9.05 7.87
N MET A 393 21.41 -9.55 7.54
CA MET A 393 22.66 -8.79 7.61
C MET A 393 22.61 -7.56 6.71
N LEU A 394 22.20 -7.71 5.45
CA LEU A 394 22.07 -6.60 4.50
C LEU A 394 21.07 -5.56 5.00
N GLN A 395 19.92 -5.98 5.53
CA GLN A 395 18.95 -5.05 6.09
C GLN A 395 19.55 -4.20 7.21
N GLU A 396 20.28 -4.81 8.13
CA GLU A 396 20.90 -4.10 9.26
C GLU A 396 22.00 -3.13 8.78
N LYS A 397 22.86 -3.56 7.86
CA LYS A 397 23.90 -2.70 7.27
C LYS A 397 23.31 -1.50 6.53
N LEU A 398 22.23 -1.69 5.75
CA LEU A 398 21.59 -0.59 5.03
C LEU A 398 20.88 0.40 5.98
N ARG A 399 20.30 -0.08 7.08
CA ARG A 399 19.75 0.78 8.15
C ARG A 399 20.83 1.63 8.80
N GLN A 400 21.99 1.04 9.08
CA GLN A 400 23.15 1.76 9.62
C GLN A 400 23.68 2.81 8.65
N TYR A 401 23.83 2.46 7.37
CA TYR A 401 24.32 3.38 6.34
C TYR A 401 23.44 4.62 6.18
N THR A 402 22.12 4.45 6.27
CA THR A 402 21.12 5.50 6.05
C THR A 402 20.64 6.18 7.33
N ASN A 403 21.06 5.68 8.49
CA ASN A 403 20.57 6.11 9.82
C ASN A 403 19.03 6.11 9.93
N THR A 404 18.37 5.09 9.35
CA THR A 404 16.91 4.89 9.48
C THR A 404 16.58 3.44 9.84
N SER A 405 15.55 3.26 10.67
CA SER A 405 15.02 1.94 11.04
C SER A 405 13.95 1.42 10.07
N THR A 406 13.49 2.24 9.11
CA THR A 406 12.35 1.92 8.23
C THR A 406 12.69 1.02 7.04
N ILE A 407 13.97 0.86 6.72
CA ILE A 407 14.41 0.02 5.61
C ILE A 407 14.06 -1.44 5.89
N THR A 408 13.49 -2.10 4.88
CA THR A 408 13.29 -3.55 4.87
C THR A 408 13.94 -4.15 3.64
N VAL A 409 14.53 -5.34 3.81
CA VAL A 409 15.09 -6.11 2.70
C VAL A 409 14.35 -7.44 2.62
N HIS A 410 13.84 -7.77 1.45
CA HIS A 410 13.11 -9.00 1.20
C HIS A 410 13.87 -9.88 0.22
N LEU A 411 13.94 -11.17 0.52
CA LEU A 411 14.37 -12.19 -0.44
C LEU A 411 13.19 -12.50 -1.35
N PHE A 412 13.43 -12.69 -2.64
CA PHE A 412 12.41 -13.16 -3.58
C PHE A 412 13.01 -14.09 -4.63
N GLY A 413 12.27 -14.38 -5.69
CA GLY A 413 12.75 -15.20 -6.80
C GLY A 413 12.90 -16.67 -6.41
N SER A 414 13.97 -17.30 -6.88
CA SER A 414 14.13 -18.75 -6.82
C SER A 414 14.28 -19.29 -5.39
N PHE A 415 14.86 -18.51 -4.48
CA PHE A 415 15.00 -18.90 -3.07
C PHE A 415 13.65 -18.86 -2.33
N GLU A 416 12.90 -17.77 -2.45
CA GLU A 416 11.61 -17.59 -1.77
C GLU A 416 10.52 -18.53 -2.33
N SER A 417 10.49 -18.71 -3.66
CA SER A 417 9.61 -19.69 -4.30
C SER A 417 9.99 -21.15 -4.00
N GLY A 418 11.22 -21.39 -3.53
CA GLY A 418 11.77 -22.72 -3.29
C GLY A 418 12.11 -23.50 -4.55
N LEU A 419 12.32 -22.80 -5.66
CA LEU A 419 12.66 -23.33 -6.98
C LEU A 419 14.16 -23.17 -7.33
N CYS A 420 14.97 -22.71 -6.37
CA CYS A 420 16.41 -22.52 -6.50
C CYS A 420 17.15 -23.83 -6.73
N CYS A 421 18.19 -23.74 -7.56
CA CYS A 421 19.21 -24.77 -7.70
C CYS A 421 20.43 -24.38 -6.85
N ILE A 422 21.38 -25.31 -6.68
CA ILE A 422 22.65 -25.02 -5.98
C ILE A 422 23.40 -23.83 -6.59
N SER A 423 23.28 -23.59 -7.90
CA SER A 423 23.94 -22.49 -8.60
C SER A 423 23.08 -21.21 -8.75
N SER A 424 21.91 -21.13 -8.10
CA SER A 424 21.00 -19.99 -8.24
C SER A 424 21.53 -18.74 -7.53
N ASP A 425 21.30 -17.59 -8.16
CA ASP A 425 21.53 -16.28 -7.58
C ASP A 425 20.48 -15.95 -6.51
N ALA A 426 20.85 -15.13 -5.54
CA ALA A 426 19.98 -14.66 -4.48
C ALA A 426 19.41 -13.27 -4.82
N ASP A 427 18.11 -13.23 -5.08
CA ASP A 427 17.41 -12.00 -5.49
C ASP A 427 16.85 -11.26 -4.27
N PHE A 428 17.19 -9.98 -4.12
CA PHE A 428 16.75 -9.11 -3.03
C PHE A 428 16.01 -7.87 -3.54
N THR A 429 15.02 -7.41 -2.78
CA THR A 429 14.47 -6.06 -2.95
C THR A 429 14.61 -5.29 -1.66
N VAL A 430 15.05 -4.03 -1.77
CA VAL A 430 15.05 -3.08 -0.66
C VAL A 430 13.86 -2.14 -0.79
N ASN A 431 13.15 -1.94 0.32
CA ASN A 431 12.05 -0.99 0.41
C ASN A 431 12.37 0.10 1.44
N ASN A 432 11.76 1.28 1.26
CA ASN A 432 11.98 2.47 2.09
C ASN A 432 13.43 2.96 2.09
N PHE A 433 14.17 2.74 1.01
CA PHE A 433 15.58 3.17 0.88
C PHE A 433 15.72 4.69 0.60
N VAL A 434 14.69 5.51 0.87
CA VAL A 434 14.61 6.90 0.38
C VAL A 434 14.55 7.93 1.52
N GLN A 435 15.57 8.80 1.56
CA GLN A 435 15.64 10.14 2.19
C GLN A 435 16.42 11.08 1.21
N PRO A 436 16.40 12.43 1.29
CA PRO A 436 16.63 13.27 0.11
C PRO A 436 18.10 13.30 -0.30
N PHE A 437 18.50 12.35 -1.13
CA PHE A 437 19.81 12.29 -1.76
C PHE A 437 19.91 13.30 -2.90
N HIS A 438 19.62 14.59 -2.67
CA HIS A 438 20.00 15.75 -3.52
C HIS A 438 20.22 15.46 -5.02
N GLY A 439 19.23 14.88 -5.72
CA GLY A 439 19.32 14.59 -7.16
C GLY A 439 20.20 13.42 -7.61
N ARG A 440 20.65 12.52 -6.72
CA ARG A 440 21.47 11.34 -7.06
C ARG A 440 20.61 10.15 -7.47
N ASN A 441 21.13 9.32 -8.38
CA ASN A 441 20.46 8.10 -8.84
C ASN A 441 20.33 7.09 -7.67
N PRO A 442 19.11 6.65 -7.29
CA PRO A 442 18.89 5.75 -6.16
C PRO A 442 19.66 4.42 -6.26
N ILE A 443 19.84 3.89 -7.48
CA ILE A 443 20.57 2.64 -7.72
C ILE A 443 22.07 2.80 -7.49
N GLU A 444 22.63 3.96 -7.84
CA GLU A 444 24.04 4.25 -7.58
C GLU A 444 24.30 4.44 -6.08
N GLU A 445 23.38 5.08 -5.36
CA GLU A 445 23.47 5.18 -3.90
C GLU A 445 23.30 3.83 -3.22
N LEU A 446 22.41 2.97 -3.72
CA LEU A 446 22.31 1.59 -3.25
C LEU A 446 23.63 0.82 -3.47
N ALA A 447 24.27 1.00 -4.62
CA ALA A 447 25.58 0.40 -4.88
C ALA A 447 26.68 0.92 -3.92
N LYS A 448 26.67 2.20 -3.56
CA LYS A 448 27.59 2.75 -2.54
C LYS A 448 27.31 2.16 -1.17
N ALA A 449 26.05 2.04 -0.77
CA ALA A 449 25.66 1.42 0.49
C ALA A 449 26.09 -0.05 0.56
N LEU A 450 25.96 -0.80 -0.54
CA LEU A 450 26.42 -2.19 -0.62
C LEU A 450 27.95 -2.31 -0.54
N ARG A 451 28.71 -1.38 -1.15
CA ARG A 451 30.17 -1.32 -0.97
C ARG A 451 30.56 -1.01 0.48
N TRP A 452 29.83 -0.11 1.13
CA TRP A 452 30.02 0.18 2.56
C TRP A 452 29.70 -1.03 3.44
N ALA A 453 28.71 -1.84 3.04
CA ALA A 453 28.38 -3.10 3.68
C ALA A 453 29.36 -4.25 3.35
N GLU A 454 30.55 -3.95 2.81
CA GLU A 454 31.60 -4.91 2.47
C GLU A 454 31.19 -5.97 1.43
N CYS A 455 30.19 -5.68 0.61
CA CYS A 455 29.84 -6.53 -0.54
C CYS A 455 30.89 -6.42 -1.64
N GLN A 456 31.17 -7.53 -2.31
CA GLN A 456 32.18 -7.65 -3.34
C GLN A 456 31.58 -7.51 -4.75
N SER A 457 32.41 -7.18 -5.75
CA SER A 457 32.01 -7.15 -7.16
C SER A 457 30.75 -6.32 -7.47
N VAL A 458 30.56 -5.20 -6.77
CA VAL A 458 29.34 -4.38 -6.86
C VAL A 458 29.27 -3.62 -8.19
N THR A 459 28.30 -3.96 -9.03
CA THR A 459 28.05 -3.39 -10.37
C THR A 459 26.59 -2.99 -10.53
N THR A 460 26.33 -1.87 -11.22
CA THR A 460 24.97 -1.34 -11.44
C THR A 460 24.48 -1.68 -12.84
N ILE A 461 23.20 -2.02 -12.96
CA ILE A 461 22.48 -2.17 -14.23
C ILE A 461 21.28 -1.22 -14.17
N ALA A 462 21.54 0.06 -14.46
CA ALA A 462 20.55 1.13 -14.24
C ALA A 462 19.52 1.28 -15.38
N ASN A 463 19.88 0.90 -16.62
CA ASN A 463 19.05 1.15 -17.81
C ASN A 463 18.10 0.01 -18.16
N ALA A 464 17.99 -1.02 -17.31
CA ALA A 464 17.03 -2.10 -17.48
C ALA A 464 15.62 -1.67 -17.02
N ARG A 465 14.58 -2.37 -17.49
CA ARG A 465 13.19 -2.13 -17.06
C ARG A 465 13.03 -2.17 -15.53
N VAL A 466 13.75 -3.08 -14.88
CA VAL A 466 13.91 -3.09 -13.42
C VAL A 466 15.40 -2.87 -13.15
N PRO A 467 15.78 -1.66 -12.71
CA PRO A 467 17.17 -1.37 -12.34
C PRO A 467 17.63 -2.24 -11.17
N ILE A 468 18.84 -2.79 -11.26
CA ILE A 468 19.40 -3.68 -10.24
C ILE A 468 20.87 -3.35 -9.94
N VAL A 469 21.32 -3.76 -8.74
CA VAL A 469 22.73 -3.81 -8.35
C VAL A 469 23.13 -5.27 -8.20
N LYS A 470 24.11 -5.71 -8.98
CA LYS A 470 24.72 -7.05 -8.86
C LYS A 470 25.92 -7.01 -7.94
N PHE A 471 26.04 -8.00 -7.05
CA PHE A 471 27.15 -8.09 -6.09
C PHE A 471 27.36 -9.54 -5.62
N THR A 472 28.44 -9.76 -4.89
CA THR A 472 28.74 -11.03 -4.23
C THR A 472 28.84 -10.79 -2.72
N ALA A 473 28.18 -11.64 -1.92
CA ALA A 473 28.27 -11.58 -0.46
C ALA A 473 28.11 -12.98 0.16
N GLN A 474 28.97 -13.32 1.12
CA GLN A 474 28.95 -14.61 1.84
C GLN A 474 28.89 -15.84 0.90
N GLY A 475 29.56 -15.79 -0.25
CA GLY A 475 29.56 -16.87 -1.24
C GLY A 475 28.33 -16.93 -2.17
N PHE A 476 27.39 -15.99 -2.04
CA PHE A 476 26.26 -15.85 -2.95
C PHE A 476 26.55 -14.80 -4.02
N LYS A 477 26.14 -15.10 -5.25
CA LYS A 477 25.88 -14.09 -6.28
C LYS A 477 24.50 -13.50 -6.02
N CYS A 478 24.38 -12.19 -6.03
CA CYS A 478 23.20 -11.48 -5.58
C CYS A 478 22.81 -10.37 -6.54
N ASP A 479 21.51 -10.24 -6.76
CA ASP A 479 20.91 -9.12 -7.49
C ASP A 479 19.98 -8.38 -6.51
N MET A 480 20.19 -7.07 -6.30
CA MET A 480 19.31 -6.24 -5.46
C MET A 480 18.60 -5.18 -6.29
N SER A 481 17.28 -5.19 -6.21
CA SER A 481 16.36 -4.23 -6.80
C SER A 481 15.74 -3.32 -5.74
N MET A 482 15.03 -2.28 -6.16
CA MET A 482 14.29 -1.38 -5.25
C MET A 482 12.79 -1.50 -5.49
N GLU A 483 12.02 -1.49 -4.39
CA GLU A 483 10.56 -1.40 -4.39
C GLU A 483 9.88 -2.43 -5.33
N GLN A 484 10.22 -3.72 -5.20
CA GLN A 484 9.64 -4.82 -5.98
C GLN A 484 8.66 -5.70 -5.18
N PRO A 485 7.54 -5.17 -4.64
CA PRO A 485 6.60 -5.97 -3.85
C PRO A 485 5.93 -7.08 -4.67
N MET A 486 5.69 -6.85 -5.97
CA MET A 486 5.09 -7.86 -6.86
C MET A 486 5.98 -9.09 -7.01
N GLY A 487 7.32 -8.91 -7.09
CA GLY A 487 8.27 -10.03 -7.16
C GLY A 487 8.20 -10.92 -5.91
N VAL A 488 8.06 -10.30 -4.74
CA VAL A 488 7.90 -11.00 -3.45
C VAL A 488 6.59 -11.80 -3.43
N LEU A 489 5.47 -11.19 -3.80
CA LEU A 489 4.17 -11.87 -3.80
C LEU A 489 4.10 -13.01 -4.81
N ASN A 490 4.61 -12.80 -6.03
CA ASN A 490 4.71 -13.85 -7.05
C ASN A 490 5.52 -15.06 -6.54
N SER A 491 6.62 -14.79 -5.84
CA SER A 491 7.45 -15.84 -5.26
C SER A 491 6.70 -16.62 -4.17
N LYS A 492 5.94 -15.93 -3.32
CA LYS A 492 5.08 -16.56 -2.30
C LYS A 492 3.98 -17.41 -2.93
N LEU A 493 3.31 -16.93 -3.97
CA LEU A 493 2.28 -17.69 -4.70
C LEU A 493 2.85 -19.01 -5.25
N ILE A 494 3.99 -18.94 -5.93
CA ILE A 494 4.69 -20.14 -6.43
C ILE A 494 5.11 -21.06 -5.27
N SER A 495 5.59 -20.51 -4.15
CA SER A 495 5.95 -21.27 -2.95
C SER A 495 4.75 -22.04 -2.38
N THR A 496 3.56 -21.44 -2.40
CA THR A 496 2.31 -22.08 -1.97
C THR A 496 1.92 -23.22 -2.91
N TYR A 497 1.93 -23.01 -4.23
CA TYR A 497 1.68 -24.08 -5.21
C TYR A 497 2.64 -25.26 -5.06
N ARG A 498 3.93 -24.97 -4.93
CA ARG A 498 5.00 -25.97 -4.75
C ARG A 498 4.72 -26.91 -3.56
N ARG A 499 4.12 -26.41 -2.48
CA ARG A 499 3.90 -27.16 -1.24
C ARG A 499 2.68 -28.09 -1.28
N ILE A 500 1.78 -27.91 -2.25
CA ILE A 500 0.59 -28.73 -2.43
C ILE A 500 0.97 -30.17 -2.78
N ASP A 501 1.82 -30.38 -3.80
CA ASP A 501 2.18 -31.72 -4.28
C ASP A 501 3.69 -31.85 -4.58
N LYS A 502 4.29 -32.95 -4.09
CA LYS A 502 5.73 -33.23 -4.26
C LYS A 502 6.17 -33.40 -5.72
N ARG A 503 5.26 -33.77 -6.63
CA ARG A 503 5.53 -33.94 -8.06
C ARG A 503 5.90 -32.62 -8.72
N PHE A 504 5.41 -31.49 -8.19
CA PHE A 504 5.72 -30.15 -8.71
C PHE A 504 7.24 -29.92 -8.81
N LEU A 505 7.98 -30.18 -7.73
CA LEU A 505 9.43 -29.96 -7.72
C LEU A 505 10.18 -30.90 -8.66
N THR A 506 9.75 -32.16 -8.72
CA THR A 506 10.34 -33.14 -9.62
C THR A 506 10.17 -32.70 -11.08
N LEU A 507 8.97 -32.24 -11.45
CA LEU A 507 8.68 -31.71 -12.78
C LEU A 507 9.43 -30.40 -13.06
N TRP A 508 9.44 -29.46 -12.12
CA TRP A 508 10.16 -28.20 -12.23
C TRP A 508 11.63 -28.41 -12.59
N PHE A 509 12.34 -29.24 -11.82
CA PHE A 509 13.77 -29.48 -12.08
C PHE A 509 14.01 -30.26 -13.39
N ALA A 510 13.08 -31.13 -13.79
CA ALA A 510 13.15 -31.83 -15.06
C ALA A 510 13.00 -30.87 -16.23
N ILE A 511 11.91 -30.10 -16.24
CA ILE A 511 11.57 -29.16 -17.31
C ILE A 511 12.62 -28.05 -17.39
N LYS A 512 13.05 -27.50 -16.25
CA LYS A 512 14.14 -26.52 -16.19
C LYS A 512 15.44 -27.11 -16.77
N ARG A 513 15.76 -28.39 -16.50
CA ARG A 513 16.95 -29.03 -17.07
C ARG A 513 16.87 -29.16 -18.58
N ILE A 514 15.73 -29.58 -19.12
CA ILE A 514 15.48 -29.65 -20.57
C ILE A 514 15.67 -28.26 -21.17
N ALA A 515 14.93 -27.28 -20.65
CA ALA A 515 14.94 -25.91 -21.17
C ALA A 515 16.34 -25.25 -21.09
N SER A 516 17.09 -25.45 -19.99
CA SER A 516 18.46 -24.93 -19.86
C SER A 516 19.44 -25.58 -20.84
N ARG A 517 19.29 -26.88 -21.14
CA ARG A 517 20.21 -27.61 -22.03
C ARG A 517 20.01 -27.25 -23.49
N HIS A 518 18.77 -26.92 -23.85
CA HIS A 518 18.41 -26.39 -25.15
C HIS A 518 18.62 -24.86 -25.27
N GLU A 519 19.14 -24.21 -24.22
CA GLU A 519 19.44 -22.77 -24.19
C GLU A 519 18.21 -21.87 -24.40
N ILE A 520 17.00 -22.39 -24.11
CA ILE A 520 15.74 -21.65 -24.21
C ILE A 520 15.35 -20.94 -22.89
N LEU A 521 16.31 -20.76 -21.99
CA LEU A 521 16.13 -20.06 -20.70
C LEU A 521 17.05 -18.84 -20.61
N SER A 522 16.62 -17.73 -21.21
CA SER A 522 17.26 -16.43 -21.06
C SER A 522 16.28 -15.30 -21.45
N GLY A 523 15.67 -14.66 -20.45
CA GLY A 523 14.68 -13.60 -20.70
C GLY A 523 15.26 -12.34 -21.36
N SER A 524 16.56 -12.08 -21.17
CA SER A 524 17.28 -10.98 -21.83
C SER A 524 17.57 -11.25 -23.29
N ASP A 525 17.77 -12.51 -23.66
CA ASP A 525 18.11 -12.92 -25.04
C ASP A 525 16.84 -13.28 -25.85
N GLY A 526 15.67 -12.89 -25.34
CA GLY A 526 14.37 -13.11 -25.97
C GLY A 526 13.84 -14.54 -25.85
N TYR A 527 14.29 -15.33 -24.87
CA TYR A 527 13.72 -16.66 -24.57
C TYR A 527 12.86 -16.62 -23.29
N LEU A 528 12.39 -17.79 -22.86
CA LEU A 528 11.63 -17.92 -21.62
C LEU A 528 12.46 -17.47 -20.41
N SER A 529 11.82 -16.73 -19.52
CA SER A 529 12.33 -16.60 -18.15
C SER A 529 12.01 -17.88 -17.36
N SER A 530 12.79 -18.14 -16.30
CA SER A 530 12.44 -19.21 -15.36
C SER A 530 11.06 -19.00 -14.73
N TYR A 531 10.65 -17.73 -14.56
CA TYR A 531 9.34 -17.37 -14.02
C TYR A 531 8.19 -17.74 -14.96
N SER A 532 8.26 -17.38 -16.24
CA SER A 532 7.26 -17.76 -17.24
C SER A 532 7.12 -19.27 -17.39
N LEU A 533 8.24 -20.01 -17.34
CA LEU A 533 8.23 -21.47 -17.38
C LEU A 533 7.56 -22.10 -16.14
N ALA A 534 7.75 -21.51 -14.95
CA ALA A 534 7.08 -21.95 -13.73
C ALA A 534 5.55 -21.75 -13.81
N LEU A 535 5.10 -20.62 -14.37
CA LEU A 535 3.67 -20.35 -14.58
C LEU A 535 3.05 -21.32 -15.60
N MET A 536 3.75 -21.63 -16.69
CA MET A 536 3.33 -22.66 -17.66
C MET A 536 3.14 -24.03 -17.00
N LEU A 537 4.04 -24.42 -16.08
CA LEU A 537 3.91 -25.66 -15.31
C LEU A 537 2.75 -25.61 -14.32
N ILE A 538 2.55 -24.49 -13.62
CA ILE A 538 1.43 -24.32 -12.68
C ILE A 538 0.10 -24.53 -13.42
N VAL A 539 -0.13 -23.81 -14.52
CA VAL A 539 -1.39 -23.89 -15.26
C VAL A 539 -1.57 -25.26 -15.93
N PHE A 540 -0.49 -25.88 -16.42
CA PHE A 540 -0.55 -27.25 -16.92
C PHE A 540 -1.10 -28.22 -15.86
N LEU A 541 -0.65 -28.09 -14.60
CA LEU A 541 -1.11 -28.91 -13.48
C LEU A 541 -2.51 -28.52 -12.95
N GLN A 542 -3.05 -27.36 -13.36
CA GLN A 542 -4.39 -26.90 -13.00
C GLN A 542 -5.43 -27.31 -14.05
N ASP A 543 -5.09 -27.23 -15.34
CA ASP A 543 -6.09 -27.24 -16.42
C ASP A 543 -5.89 -28.37 -17.43
N VAL A 544 -4.63 -28.69 -17.77
CA VAL A 544 -4.32 -29.71 -18.79
C VAL A 544 -4.35 -31.11 -18.18
N THR A 545 -3.87 -31.25 -16.94
CA THR A 545 -3.92 -32.54 -16.24
C THR A 545 -5.34 -32.83 -15.75
N SER A 546 -5.88 -33.99 -16.14
CA SER A 546 -7.13 -34.51 -15.60
C SER A 546 -6.90 -35.82 -14.83
N PRO A 547 -7.34 -35.93 -13.56
CA PRO A 547 -7.83 -34.85 -12.69
C PRO A 547 -6.77 -33.78 -12.41
N ALA A 548 -7.17 -32.55 -12.07
CA ALA A 548 -6.24 -31.47 -11.74
C ALA A 548 -5.37 -31.82 -10.53
N ILE A 549 -4.09 -31.40 -10.55
CA ILE A 549 -3.16 -31.60 -9.44
C ILE A 549 -3.09 -30.37 -8.56
N LEU A 550 -3.09 -29.17 -9.15
CA LEU A 550 -3.08 -27.91 -8.42
C LEU A 550 -4.47 -27.28 -8.47
N SER A 551 -4.89 -26.72 -7.33
CA SER A 551 -6.13 -25.95 -7.22
C SER A 551 -5.92 -24.50 -7.67
N ARG A 552 -6.99 -23.75 -7.92
CA ARG A 552 -6.90 -22.35 -8.39
C ARG A 552 -6.91 -21.40 -7.19
N LEU A 553 -5.73 -21.10 -6.63
CA LEU A 553 -5.60 -20.40 -5.33
C LEU A 553 -6.19 -18.97 -5.31
N GLN A 554 -6.24 -18.31 -6.46
CA GLN A 554 -6.81 -16.96 -6.63
C GLN A 554 -8.31 -16.98 -6.95
N GLN A 555 -8.88 -18.15 -7.25
CA GLN A 555 -10.30 -18.35 -7.58
C GLN A 555 -11.08 -18.99 -6.42
N GLN A 556 -10.49 -19.02 -5.22
CA GLN A 556 -11.14 -19.56 -4.04
C GLN A 556 -12.17 -18.58 -3.50
N HIS A 557 -13.10 -19.09 -2.71
CA HIS A 557 -14.10 -18.25 -2.05
C HIS A 557 -13.44 -17.13 -1.24
N ARG A 558 -14.03 -15.92 -1.25
CA ARG A 558 -13.50 -14.71 -0.57
C ARG A 558 -13.13 -14.93 0.90
N SER A 559 -13.87 -15.77 1.61
CA SER A 559 -13.58 -16.13 3.01
C SER A 559 -12.27 -16.89 3.23
N ARG A 560 -11.74 -17.55 2.20
CA ARG A 560 -10.45 -18.27 2.25
C ARG A 560 -9.29 -17.37 1.83
N ILE A 561 -9.58 -16.19 1.29
CA ILE A 561 -8.61 -15.27 0.70
C ILE A 561 -8.60 -13.96 1.49
N GLU A 562 -7.48 -13.64 2.11
CA GLU A 562 -7.29 -12.31 2.70
C GLU A 562 -7.10 -11.26 1.61
N GLN A 563 -7.89 -10.19 1.63
CA GLN A 563 -7.78 -9.12 0.66
C GLN A 563 -6.42 -8.42 0.78
N HIS A 564 -5.74 -8.31 -0.35
CA HIS A 564 -4.43 -7.69 -0.46
C HIS A 564 -4.31 -7.01 -1.82
N ASN A 565 -4.34 -5.68 -1.82
CA ASN A 565 -4.18 -4.87 -3.03
C ASN A 565 -2.84 -4.12 -3.01
N ILE A 566 -2.15 -4.09 -4.16
CA ILE A 566 -0.93 -3.29 -4.36
C ILE A 566 -1.06 -2.53 -5.66
N ASN A 567 -0.98 -1.19 -5.62
CA ASN A 567 -1.10 -0.32 -6.79
C ASN A 567 -2.32 -0.67 -7.65
N ASP A 568 -3.49 -0.82 -7.01
CA ASP A 568 -4.78 -1.21 -7.62
C ASP A 568 -4.86 -2.63 -8.20
N TYR A 569 -3.79 -3.44 -8.10
CA TYR A 569 -3.83 -4.85 -8.45
C TYR A 569 -4.28 -5.70 -7.27
N ASN A 570 -5.25 -6.59 -7.52
CA ASN A 570 -5.66 -7.61 -6.56
C ASN A 570 -4.61 -8.72 -6.49
N CYS A 571 -3.87 -8.76 -5.39
CA CYS A 571 -2.82 -9.72 -5.11
C CYS A 571 -3.23 -10.81 -4.11
N SER A 572 -4.53 -11.00 -3.92
CA SER A 572 -5.10 -11.89 -2.92
C SER A 572 -5.11 -13.35 -3.41
N PHE A 573 -4.72 -14.31 -2.56
CA PHE A 573 -4.82 -15.74 -2.83
C PHE A 573 -4.85 -16.57 -1.53
N ASP A 574 -5.37 -17.80 -1.57
CA ASP A 574 -5.35 -18.68 -0.39
C ASP A 574 -3.92 -19.14 -0.09
N HIS A 575 -3.43 -18.82 1.11
CA HIS A 575 -2.09 -19.16 1.58
C HIS A 575 -1.99 -20.58 2.19
N ASP A 576 -3.12 -21.20 2.56
CA ASP A 576 -3.15 -22.49 3.24
C ASP A 576 -3.17 -23.67 2.26
N TRP A 577 -2.00 -23.92 1.67
CA TRP A 577 -1.78 -25.03 0.73
C TRP A 577 -2.17 -26.41 1.28
N ARG A 578 -2.30 -26.59 2.61
CA ARG A 578 -2.59 -27.90 3.23
C ARG A 578 -3.95 -28.44 2.80
N ARG A 579 -4.91 -27.55 2.54
CA ARG A 579 -6.29 -27.87 2.14
C ARG A 579 -6.33 -28.67 0.84
N TYR A 580 -5.37 -28.43 -0.06
CA TYR A 580 -5.36 -28.99 -1.41
C TYR A 580 -4.54 -30.28 -1.55
N ARG A 581 -3.93 -30.78 -0.46
CA ARG A 581 -3.14 -32.02 -0.53
C ARG A 581 -3.99 -33.23 -0.94
N ALA A 582 -5.19 -33.35 -0.38
CA ALA A 582 -6.05 -34.50 -0.63
C ALA A 582 -6.53 -34.53 -2.10
N SER A 583 -6.97 -33.38 -2.62
CA SER A 583 -7.40 -33.25 -4.02
C SER A 583 -6.26 -33.50 -5.00
N ALA A 584 -5.06 -33.01 -4.72
CA ALA A 584 -3.89 -33.28 -5.55
C ALA A 584 -3.57 -34.78 -5.71
N GLN A 585 -3.79 -35.60 -4.67
CA GLN A 585 -3.57 -37.06 -4.71
C GLN A 585 -4.67 -37.85 -5.45
N ILE A 586 -5.74 -37.18 -5.90
CA ILE A 586 -6.76 -37.80 -6.75
C ILE A 586 -6.12 -38.21 -8.09
N ASN A 587 -5.31 -37.32 -8.66
CA ASN A 587 -4.51 -37.62 -9.83
C ASN A 587 -3.37 -38.60 -9.47
N THR A 588 -3.36 -39.77 -10.11
CA THR A 588 -2.40 -40.85 -9.86
C THR A 588 -1.24 -40.93 -10.85
N LYS A 589 -1.17 -40.01 -11.82
CA LYS A 589 -0.06 -39.99 -12.79
C LYS A 589 1.26 -39.75 -12.05
N ARG A 590 2.26 -40.54 -12.42
CA ARG A 590 3.63 -40.41 -11.95
C ARG A 590 4.30 -39.19 -12.61
N SER A 591 5.35 -38.65 -12.00
CA SER A 591 6.07 -37.47 -12.51
C SER A 591 6.59 -37.68 -13.94
N ALA A 592 7.02 -38.89 -14.29
CA ALA A 592 7.47 -39.26 -15.63
C ALA A 592 6.36 -39.18 -16.67
N GLN A 593 5.15 -39.62 -16.32
CA GLN A 593 3.98 -39.50 -17.20
C GLN A 593 3.60 -38.04 -17.38
N LEU A 594 3.56 -37.28 -16.28
CA LEU A 594 3.27 -35.85 -16.32
C LEU A 594 4.31 -35.05 -17.11
N LEU A 595 5.59 -35.46 -17.08
CA LEU A 595 6.64 -34.84 -17.88
C LEU A 595 6.44 -35.10 -19.37
N ILE A 596 6.10 -36.34 -19.76
CA ILE A 596 5.76 -36.69 -21.14
C ILE A 596 4.55 -35.87 -21.58
N ASP A 597 3.49 -35.83 -20.78
CA ASP A 597 2.28 -35.07 -21.07
C ASP A 597 2.57 -33.56 -21.21
N PHE A 598 3.45 -32.99 -20.37
CA PHE A 598 3.87 -31.59 -20.47
C PHE A 598 4.59 -31.29 -21.78
N CYS A 599 5.55 -32.14 -22.15
CA CYS A 599 6.31 -32.00 -23.39
C CYS A 599 5.41 -32.21 -24.62
N GLN A 600 4.46 -33.15 -24.55
CA GLN A 600 3.47 -33.36 -25.60
C GLN A 600 2.61 -32.11 -25.77
N PHE A 601 2.10 -31.57 -24.67
CA PHE A 601 1.19 -30.44 -24.71
C PHE A 601 1.86 -29.21 -25.30
N TYR A 602 2.99 -28.77 -24.75
CA TYR A 602 3.69 -27.58 -25.28
C TYR A 602 4.49 -27.85 -26.56
N GLY A 603 4.72 -29.11 -26.94
CA GLY A 603 5.34 -29.45 -28.23
C GLY A 603 4.35 -29.50 -29.39
N TYR A 604 3.15 -30.06 -29.16
CA TYR A 604 2.24 -30.44 -30.24
C TYR A 604 0.80 -29.92 -30.10
N THR A 605 0.34 -29.61 -28.88
CA THR A 605 -1.09 -29.34 -28.62
C THR A 605 -1.39 -27.87 -28.36
N PHE A 606 -0.50 -27.17 -27.65
CA PHE A 606 -0.68 -25.76 -27.29
C PHE A 606 -0.60 -24.89 -28.55
N ASP A 607 -1.67 -24.13 -28.82
CA ASP A 607 -1.69 -23.19 -29.93
C ASP A 607 -1.06 -21.87 -29.48
N TYR A 608 0.23 -21.76 -29.73
CA TYR A 608 1.03 -20.56 -29.48
C TYR A 608 0.39 -19.31 -30.09
N ALA A 609 -0.22 -19.39 -31.28
CA ALA A 609 -0.73 -18.23 -31.99
C ALA A 609 -2.04 -17.67 -31.40
N THR A 610 -2.90 -18.52 -30.83
CA THR A 610 -4.26 -18.10 -30.43
C THR A 610 -4.57 -18.28 -28.94
N GLN A 611 -3.77 -19.05 -28.21
CA GLN A 611 -4.01 -19.33 -26.80
C GLN A 611 -3.14 -18.49 -25.87
N GLU A 612 -3.62 -18.33 -24.65
CA GLU A 612 -2.91 -17.76 -23.52
C GLU A 612 -2.88 -18.73 -22.34
N VAL A 613 -1.78 -18.69 -21.60
CA VAL A 613 -1.65 -19.31 -20.29
C VAL A 613 -2.04 -18.27 -19.25
N ASN A 614 -3.13 -18.51 -18.51
CA ASN A 614 -3.66 -17.59 -17.50
C ASN A 614 -3.57 -18.19 -16.08
N PRO A 615 -2.52 -17.87 -15.31
CA PRO A 615 -2.32 -18.42 -13.96
C PRO A 615 -3.29 -17.90 -12.90
N CYS A 616 -3.87 -16.70 -13.10
CA CYS A 616 -4.85 -16.14 -12.17
C CYS A 616 -6.16 -16.94 -12.21
N LEU A 617 -6.65 -17.21 -13.42
CA LEU A 617 -7.83 -18.07 -13.64
C LEU A 617 -7.48 -19.56 -13.55
N GLY A 618 -6.21 -19.91 -13.70
CA GLY A 618 -5.71 -21.28 -13.76
C GLY A 618 -6.28 -22.06 -14.95
N VAL A 619 -6.30 -21.43 -16.13
CA VAL A 619 -6.82 -22.01 -17.39
C VAL A 619 -5.93 -21.68 -18.58
N ILE A 620 -6.02 -22.54 -19.60
CA ILE A 620 -5.58 -22.24 -20.96
C ILE A 620 -6.81 -21.90 -21.78
N LYS A 621 -6.79 -20.74 -22.43
CA LYS A 621 -7.95 -20.22 -23.18
C LYS A 621 -7.50 -19.43 -24.39
N ALA A 622 -8.46 -19.06 -25.24
CA ALA A 622 -8.22 -18.08 -26.30
C ALA A 622 -7.75 -16.75 -25.68
N ARG A 623 -6.85 -16.06 -26.40
CA ARG A 623 -6.30 -14.76 -25.99
C ARG A 623 -7.40 -13.78 -25.63
N SER A 624 -7.23 -13.15 -24.47
CA SER A 624 -8.13 -12.12 -23.95
C SER A 624 -7.56 -10.71 -24.08
N TYR A 625 -6.30 -10.57 -24.49
CA TYR A 625 -5.61 -9.30 -24.68
C TYR A 625 -4.99 -9.19 -26.06
N GLU A 626 -5.14 -8.02 -26.67
CA GLU A 626 -4.40 -7.66 -27.87
C GLU A 626 -2.96 -7.26 -27.51
N PRO A 627 -1.95 -7.63 -28.32
CA PRO A 627 -0.59 -7.20 -28.07
C PRO A 627 -0.48 -5.67 -28.13
N PRO A 628 0.17 -5.03 -27.14
CA PRO A 628 0.37 -3.58 -27.15
C PRO A 628 1.32 -3.18 -28.30
N PRO A 629 1.36 -1.90 -28.67
CA PRO A 629 2.30 -1.40 -29.66
C PRO A 629 3.76 -1.66 -29.23
N ARG A 630 4.65 -1.81 -30.20
CA ARG A 630 6.08 -2.10 -29.96
C ARG A 630 6.77 -0.99 -29.18
N SER A 631 6.43 0.26 -29.49
CA SER A 631 6.91 1.46 -28.79
C SER A 631 5.96 2.64 -29.04
N GLU A 632 6.21 3.78 -28.41
CA GLU A 632 5.48 5.03 -28.69
C GLU A 632 5.56 5.43 -30.18
N TRP A 633 6.69 5.13 -30.82
CA TRP A 633 6.98 5.48 -32.22
C TRP A 633 6.61 4.38 -33.23
N ASP A 634 6.44 3.15 -32.76
CA ASP A 634 6.08 1.98 -33.58
C ASP A 634 4.77 1.39 -33.06
N GLN A 635 3.68 1.85 -33.66
CA GLN A 635 2.31 1.49 -33.31
C GLN A 635 1.91 0.08 -33.78
N ARG A 636 2.80 -0.65 -34.48
CA ARG A 636 2.52 -2.06 -34.83
C ARG A 636 2.43 -2.88 -33.55
N PRO A 637 1.51 -3.86 -33.48
CA PRO A 637 1.41 -4.74 -32.32
C PRO A 637 2.72 -5.54 -32.13
N LYS A 638 3.06 -5.79 -30.86
CA LYS A 638 4.16 -6.70 -30.52
C LYS A 638 3.87 -8.12 -31.02
N ASP A 639 4.92 -8.83 -31.41
CA ASP A 639 4.84 -10.26 -31.75
C ASP A 639 4.73 -11.09 -30.47
N TRP A 640 3.56 -11.10 -29.86
CA TRP A 640 3.28 -12.02 -28.76
C TRP A 640 2.90 -13.36 -29.34
N LEU A 641 3.87 -14.18 -29.75
CA LEU A 641 3.61 -15.56 -30.19
C LEU A 641 3.52 -16.54 -29.01
N LEU A 642 4.02 -16.16 -27.84
CA LEU A 642 3.78 -16.89 -26.61
C LEU A 642 3.17 -15.93 -25.58
N CYS A 643 1.95 -16.22 -25.16
CA CYS A 643 1.22 -15.43 -24.16
C CYS A 643 1.15 -16.18 -22.83
N VAL A 644 1.95 -15.72 -21.86
CA VAL A 644 1.88 -16.19 -20.47
C VAL A 644 1.61 -14.97 -19.60
N LEU A 645 0.43 -14.91 -18.98
CA LEU A 645 0.02 -13.75 -18.19
C LEU A 645 0.64 -13.77 -16.79
N ASP A 646 0.89 -12.59 -16.24
CA ASP A 646 1.21 -12.40 -14.82
C ASP A 646 -0.05 -12.69 -13.96
N PRO A 647 0.07 -13.44 -12.85
CA PRO A 647 -1.07 -13.77 -12.00
C PRO A 647 -1.69 -12.57 -11.28
N PHE A 648 -0.94 -11.48 -11.07
CA PHE A 648 -1.44 -10.31 -10.34
C PHE A 648 -1.54 -9.06 -11.21
N VAL A 649 -0.56 -8.84 -12.12
CA VAL A 649 -0.58 -7.68 -13.01
C VAL A 649 -1.42 -7.98 -14.26
N VAL A 650 -2.67 -7.54 -14.24
CA VAL A 650 -3.64 -7.74 -15.32
C VAL A 650 -3.07 -7.26 -16.67
N GLY A 651 -3.23 -8.08 -17.72
CA GLY A 651 -2.78 -7.77 -19.09
C GLY A 651 -1.26 -7.86 -19.33
N ARG A 652 -0.44 -8.12 -18.31
CA ARG A 652 1.02 -8.26 -18.47
C ARG A 652 1.39 -9.64 -19.01
N ASN A 653 1.89 -9.70 -20.25
CA ASN A 653 2.54 -10.91 -20.78
C ASN A 653 4.00 -11.00 -20.29
N VAL A 654 4.29 -11.98 -19.43
CA VAL A 654 5.63 -12.21 -18.87
C VAL A 654 6.55 -12.98 -19.83
N ALA A 655 5.99 -13.57 -20.89
CA ALA A 655 6.72 -14.12 -22.03
C ALA A 655 6.81 -13.13 -23.21
N GLY A 656 6.39 -11.86 -23.03
CA GLY A 656 6.30 -10.88 -24.12
C GLY A 656 7.61 -10.46 -24.78
N ASN A 657 8.77 -10.89 -24.25
CA ASN A 657 10.08 -10.74 -24.88
C ASN A 657 10.42 -11.90 -25.83
N CYS A 658 9.63 -12.97 -25.86
CA CYS A 658 9.87 -14.12 -26.74
C CYS A 658 9.58 -13.75 -28.19
N CYS A 659 10.63 -13.58 -29.00
CA CYS A 659 10.47 -13.31 -30.43
C CYS A 659 10.03 -14.58 -31.19
N SER A 660 9.54 -14.41 -32.43
CA SER A 660 8.99 -15.49 -33.25
C SER A 660 9.92 -16.69 -33.42
N ASN A 661 11.18 -16.44 -33.79
CA ASN A 661 12.18 -17.49 -33.97
C ASN A 661 12.41 -18.27 -32.67
N ASN A 662 12.48 -17.56 -31.54
CA ASN A 662 12.69 -18.19 -30.24
C ASN A 662 11.48 -19.01 -29.79
N VAL A 663 10.25 -18.61 -30.13
CA VAL A 663 9.04 -19.41 -29.86
C VAL A 663 9.06 -20.74 -30.65
N ALA A 664 9.46 -20.71 -31.92
CA ALA A 664 9.61 -21.93 -32.70
C ALA A 664 10.66 -22.88 -32.09
N GLU A 665 11.79 -22.35 -31.63
CA GLU A 665 12.81 -23.14 -30.93
C GLU A 665 12.31 -23.71 -29.59
N ILE A 666 11.50 -22.95 -28.85
CA ILE A 666 10.84 -23.42 -27.62
C ILE A 666 9.91 -24.60 -27.92
N GLN A 667 9.08 -24.50 -28.96
CA GLN A 667 8.19 -25.57 -29.37
C GLN A 667 8.99 -26.82 -29.78
N GLN A 668 10.00 -26.66 -30.64
CA GLN A 668 10.87 -27.76 -31.08
C GLN A 668 11.61 -28.42 -29.92
N CYS A 669 12.02 -27.65 -28.91
CA CYS A 669 12.62 -28.19 -27.69
C CYS A 669 11.66 -29.17 -26.99
N PHE A 670 10.39 -28.81 -26.83
CA PHE A 670 9.41 -29.68 -26.18
C PHE A 670 8.98 -30.85 -27.07
N GLN A 671 8.93 -30.69 -28.40
CA GLN A 671 8.71 -31.78 -29.35
C GLN A 671 9.83 -32.82 -29.24
N ALA A 672 11.09 -32.40 -29.37
CA ALA A 672 12.24 -33.30 -29.28
C ALA A 672 12.32 -34.01 -27.92
N ALA A 673 11.98 -33.31 -26.83
CA ALA A 673 11.90 -33.91 -25.50
C ALA A 673 10.76 -34.95 -25.42
N PHE A 674 9.58 -34.66 -25.96
CA PHE A 674 8.47 -35.61 -26.03
C PHE A 674 8.83 -36.85 -26.83
N ASP A 675 9.40 -36.68 -28.03
CA ASP A 675 9.75 -37.80 -28.92
C ASP A 675 10.81 -38.71 -28.26
N ALA A 676 11.84 -38.11 -27.65
CA ALA A 676 12.87 -38.85 -26.95
C ALA A 676 12.32 -39.59 -25.70
N LEU A 677 11.52 -38.92 -24.87
CA LEU A 677 10.92 -39.56 -23.70
C LEU A 677 9.93 -40.65 -24.10
N SER A 678 9.18 -40.44 -25.18
CA SER A 678 8.25 -41.42 -25.76
C SER A 678 8.98 -42.59 -26.40
N ALA A 679 10.19 -42.42 -26.91
CA ALA A 679 11.04 -43.54 -27.33
C ALA A 679 11.74 -44.25 -26.15
N GLY A 680 11.71 -43.64 -24.95
CA GLY A 680 12.44 -44.12 -23.77
C GLY A 680 13.91 -43.72 -23.73
N ASP A 681 14.33 -42.81 -24.61
CA ASP A 681 15.68 -42.24 -24.62
C ASP A 681 15.78 -41.04 -23.65
N VAL A 682 15.94 -41.38 -22.37
CA VAL A 682 16.14 -40.40 -21.30
C VAL A 682 17.42 -39.58 -21.50
N ARG A 683 18.44 -40.12 -22.17
CA ARG A 683 19.69 -39.37 -22.36
C ARG A 683 19.47 -38.23 -23.33
N THR A 684 18.87 -38.52 -24.48
CA THR A 684 18.61 -37.51 -25.51
C THR A 684 17.69 -36.42 -24.99
N ALA A 685 16.60 -36.79 -24.28
CA ALA A 685 15.67 -35.81 -23.70
C ALA A 685 16.34 -34.77 -22.77
N PHE A 686 17.45 -35.11 -22.11
CA PHE A 686 18.10 -34.23 -21.12
C PHE A 686 19.55 -33.81 -21.45
N LYS A 687 20.12 -34.27 -22.58
CA LYS A 687 21.53 -34.00 -22.95
C LYS A 687 21.74 -33.30 -24.29
N LEU A 688 20.70 -33.04 -25.08
CA LEU A 688 20.86 -32.31 -26.35
C LEU A 688 21.60 -30.98 -26.10
N LYS A 689 22.78 -30.85 -26.71
CA LYS A 689 23.37 -29.56 -27.08
C LYS A 689 22.95 -29.34 -28.53
N LYS A 690 22.55 -28.12 -28.91
CA LYS A 690 22.21 -27.76 -30.29
C LYS A 690 23.19 -28.40 -31.30
N PRO A 691 22.68 -28.87 -32.45
CA PRO A 691 22.80 -28.01 -33.62
C PRO A 691 21.50 -28.03 -34.43
N PHE A 692 20.50 -27.25 -34.04
CA PHE A 692 19.42 -26.89 -34.96
C PHE A 692 19.77 -25.54 -35.60
N LYS A 693 20.56 -25.59 -36.68
CA LYS A 693 20.36 -24.66 -37.79
C LYS A 693 19.42 -25.39 -38.74
N ALA A 694 18.14 -25.01 -38.76
CA ALA A 694 17.27 -25.41 -39.86
C ALA A 694 17.84 -24.82 -41.17
N PRO A 695 17.74 -25.52 -42.30
CA PRO A 695 18.13 -24.96 -43.58
C PRO A 695 17.21 -23.77 -43.85
N ILE A 696 17.82 -22.63 -44.16
CA ILE A 696 17.14 -21.48 -44.76
C ILE A 696 16.56 -21.99 -46.08
N ASN A 697 15.24 -22.02 -46.19
CA ASN A 697 14.53 -22.00 -47.46
C ASN A 697 13.41 -20.97 -47.36
#